data_AF-A0A9D9P7N1-F1
#
_entry.id   AF-A0A9D9P7N1-F1
#
_cell.length_a   1.000
_cell.length_b   1.000
_cell.length_c   1.000
_cell.angle_alpha   90.00
_cell.angle_beta   90.00
_cell.angle_gamma   90.00
#
_symmetry.space_group_name_H-M   'P 1'
#
loop_
_entity.id
_entity.type
_entity.pdbx_description
1 polymer ?
#
loop_
_entity_poly.entity_id
_entity_poly.type
_entity_poly.pdbx_seq_one_letter_code
_entity_poly.pdbx_strand_id
1 'polypeptide(L)'
;MSEQFPIQWRAAASSASESRRGAAITMIVFHDDPYPAEQAIARWSARASTRSPHYHVAADGTITQLVDETRAARHSGLAKIGRVRNIDRISIGIVIEGAPRAARSRDQVIALRRLTLDIQHRHGLLAEAALLRWTPPRSGVAYGTLTPFTLPPPPEAPPVALLGAPAVDDTPERQRALWIFLQNETAARTGGFNIGAAFHLHAAKHGFGAPIAPGSPRSAWLTVNGRQYNYQHFARDTAFNEGEKWAEVQTLSDLIAGNFPAPGTLAFELLKSSFDAGIASSRTKNGNTQFNPGWAFHRTAAEQRLGPPLSGSYRVTVDGQQYSMQVFCGDVLYTPVAAPETKTNWNDVRKLSETPPGLLSSLLWAEMYRASGAAFDPASPFHQAAIAARIGAPLTDAYQKEFQGTTLTIQVFAFDTLYRVGNGPVRRQSQLTLPPQVEQWKPKIATPPPVVEPAVTRQITLPTGGFPMPPGDRASPQWPPPPDFKPLVTAAQRQALFGAYEFVPDPGRDRDGIRILGSWEQENIVTVQIPQLIGRNIRGAPANGAIRWHRLAVNQLLRLWKAWEEAGLLDRVIIWNGSYSPRFIRGRKDDTADSLSNHAFGTAFDINYDPATNLNGLNAVPALVGQPGSVRELAAIAHHFGFYWGGHFPRLDGMHFEVAVVQP
;
A
#
# COMPACT_ATOMS: atom_id res chain seq x y z
N MET A 1 -33.21 18.44 14.31
CA MET A 1 -34.10 18.99 13.28
C MET A 1 -33.23 19.74 12.30
N SER A 2 -33.14 19.31 11.04
CA SER A 2 -32.34 19.99 10.01
C SER A 2 -33.05 21.29 9.62
N GLU A 3 -32.46 22.44 9.94
CA GLU A 3 -32.89 23.69 9.29
C GLU A 3 -32.72 23.52 7.78
N GLN A 4 -33.82 23.40 7.05
CA GLN A 4 -33.80 23.47 5.59
C GLN A 4 -33.40 24.91 5.22
N PHE A 5 -32.25 25.06 4.57
CA PHE A 5 -31.83 26.36 4.04
C PHE A 5 -32.71 26.72 2.84
N PRO A 6 -33.21 27.96 2.73
CA PRO A 6 -34.11 28.34 1.67
C PRO A 6 -33.39 28.34 0.32
N ILE A 7 -33.81 27.47 -0.60
CA ILE A 7 -33.41 27.51 -2.00
C ILE A 7 -34.49 28.28 -2.76
N GLN A 8 -34.12 29.36 -3.44
CA GLN A 8 -35.04 30.13 -4.26
C GLN A 8 -35.30 29.40 -5.58
N TRP A 9 -36.55 29.31 -5.99
CA TRP A 9 -36.90 28.76 -7.30
C TRP A 9 -37.08 29.87 -8.35
N ARG A 10 -36.36 29.76 -9.46
CA ARG A 10 -36.45 30.64 -10.64
C ARG A 10 -36.35 29.80 -11.91
N ALA A 11 -37.49 29.29 -12.38
CA ALA A 11 -37.53 28.38 -13.52
C ALA A 11 -36.85 28.95 -14.77
N ALA A 12 -35.89 28.19 -15.32
CA ALA A 12 -35.34 28.45 -16.64
C ALA A 12 -36.34 28.10 -17.76
N ALA A 13 -36.08 28.61 -18.96
CA ALA A 13 -36.84 28.22 -20.14
C ALA A 13 -36.79 26.69 -20.35
N SER A 14 -37.89 26.09 -20.79
CA SER A 14 -37.97 24.64 -21.01
C SER A 14 -36.97 24.14 -22.07
N SER A 15 -36.56 25.02 -22.99
CA SER A 15 -35.49 24.81 -23.98
C SER A 15 -34.09 24.67 -23.38
N ALA A 16 -33.88 25.08 -22.13
CA ALA A 16 -32.61 25.04 -21.42
C ALA A 16 -32.33 23.70 -20.71
N SER A 17 -33.23 22.74 -20.80
CA SER A 17 -33.06 21.40 -20.24
C SER A 17 -33.70 20.32 -21.11
N GLU A 18 -33.31 19.07 -20.92
CA GLU A 18 -33.90 17.90 -21.59
C GLU A 18 -34.16 16.74 -20.62
N SER A 19 -34.79 15.67 -21.09
CA SER A 19 -34.90 14.43 -20.33
C SER A 19 -33.53 13.78 -20.12
N ARG A 20 -33.28 13.25 -18.92
CA ARG A 20 -32.09 12.44 -18.61
C ARG A 20 -32.05 11.10 -19.33
N ARG A 21 -33.18 10.63 -19.88
CA ARG A 21 -33.33 9.30 -20.52
C ARG A 21 -32.84 8.16 -19.62
N GLY A 22 -33.18 8.21 -18.34
CA GLY A 22 -32.80 7.20 -17.35
C GLY A 22 -31.33 7.23 -16.92
N ALA A 23 -30.52 8.19 -17.38
CA ALA A 23 -29.13 8.31 -16.97
C ALA A 23 -29.04 8.74 -15.50
N ALA A 24 -28.26 7.99 -14.71
CA ALA A 24 -27.96 8.34 -13.32
C ALA A 24 -27.06 9.58 -13.24
N ILE A 25 -27.26 10.39 -12.20
CA ILE A 25 -26.37 11.49 -11.84
C ILE A 25 -25.11 10.88 -11.23
N THR A 26 -23.94 11.26 -11.74
CA THR A 26 -22.64 10.68 -11.33
C THR A 26 -21.59 11.73 -10.97
N MET A 27 -21.88 13.02 -11.18
CA MET A 27 -20.93 14.12 -10.91
C MET A 27 -21.63 15.47 -10.69
N ILE A 28 -20.93 16.39 -10.04
CA ILE A 28 -21.29 17.80 -9.91
C ILE A 28 -20.27 18.60 -10.73
N VAL A 29 -20.76 19.49 -11.59
CA VAL A 29 -19.93 20.30 -12.49
C VAL A 29 -20.05 21.77 -12.12
N PHE A 30 -18.93 22.35 -11.67
CA PHE A 30 -18.83 23.74 -11.27
C PHE A 30 -18.42 24.64 -12.42
N HIS A 31 -19.07 25.79 -12.49
CA HIS A 31 -18.80 26.91 -13.39
C HIS A 31 -18.59 28.17 -12.56
N ASP A 32 -17.84 29.13 -13.09
CA ASP A 32 -17.76 30.48 -12.52
C ASP A 32 -18.47 31.44 -13.50
N ASP A 33 -19.18 32.44 -12.99
CA ASP A 33 -19.78 33.50 -13.79
C ASP A 33 -19.38 34.88 -13.24
N PRO A 34 -18.66 35.72 -14.01
CA PRO A 34 -18.24 37.04 -13.55
C PRO A 34 -19.39 38.06 -13.40
N TYR A 35 -20.60 37.77 -13.89
CA TYR A 35 -21.75 38.66 -13.76
C TYR A 35 -22.42 38.53 -12.38
N PRO A 36 -22.96 39.63 -11.82
CA PRO A 36 -23.75 39.58 -10.59
C PRO A 36 -24.95 38.63 -10.70
N ALA A 37 -25.33 38.00 -9.58
CA ALA A 37 -26.37 36.96 -9.54
C ALA A 37 -27.66 37.34 -10.29
N GLU A 38 -28.17 38.55 -10.07
CA GLU A 38 -29.42 39.00 -10.69
C GLU A 38 -29.34 39.01 -12.22
N GLN A 39 -28.27 39.57 -12.77
CA GLN A 39 -28.05 39.63 -14.21
C GLN A 39 -27.87 38.23 -14.80
N ALA A 40 -27.11 37.40 -14.10
CA ALA A 40 -26.79 36.07 -14.53
C ALA A 40 -28.07 35.18 -14.54
N ILE A 41 -28.84 35.19 -13.44
CA ILE A 41 -30.15 34.51 -13.31
C ILE A 41 -31.14 35.00 -14.35
N ALA A 42 -31.22 36.31 -14.62
CA ALA A 42 -32.08 36.85 -15.67
C ALA A 42 -31.73 36.29 -17.05
N ARG A 43 -30.44 36.11 -17.36
CA ARG A 43 -29.99 35.52 -18.63
C ARG A 43 -30.34 34.04 -18.75
N TRP A 44 -30.11 33.23 -17.72
CA TRP A 44 -30.48 31.80 -17.77
C TRP A 44 -31.99 31.56 -17.75
N SER A 45 -32.75 32.46 -17.13
CA SER A 45 -34.21 32.38 -17.04
C SER A 45 -34.93 33.03 -18.22
N ALA A 46 -34.21 33.72 -19.12
CA ALA A 46 -34.79 34.35 -20.29
C ALA A 46 -35.48 33.31 -21.18
N ARG A 47 -36.66 33.64 -21.72
CA ARG A 47 -37.47 32.74 -22.56
C ARG A 47 -36.72 32.21 -23.79
N ALA A 48 -35.79 32.99 -24.33
CA ALA A 48 -34.96 32.61 -25.48
C ALA A 48 -33.74 31.77 -25.09
N SER A 49 -33.46 31.57 -23.80
CA SER A 49 -32.30 30.83 -23.34
C SER A 49 -32.42 29.33 -23.68
N THR A 50 -31.35 28.79 -24.26
CA THR A 50 -31.22 27.35 -24.55
C THR A 50 -30.26 26.64 -23.60
N ARG A 51 -29.74 27.36 -22.60
CA ARG A 51 -28.76 26.88 -21.62
C ARG A 51 -29.05 27.42 -20.22
N SER A 52 -28.91 26.56 -19.23
CA SER A 52 -29.08 26.94 -17.82
C SER A 52 -28.34 25.93 -16.93
N PRO A 53 -27.81 26.33 -15.77
CA PRO A 53 -27.38 25.40 -14.73
C PRO A 53 -28.58 24.85 -13.95
N HIS A 54 -28.34 23.90 -13.04
CA HIS A 54 -29.34 23.53 -12.05
C HIS A 54 -29.40 24.56 -10.93
N TYR A 55 -28.23 25.03 -10.48
CA TYR A 55 -28.11 25.99 -9.38
C TYR A 55 -27.19 27.16 -9.72
N HIS A 56 -27.49 28.31 -9.12
CA HIS A 56 -26.62 29.46 -9.02
C HIS A 56 -26.36 29.76 -7.53
N VAL A 57 -25.11 30.04 -7.16
CA VAL A 57 -24.70 30.44 -5.80
C VAL A 57 -24.15 31.86 -5.85
N ALA A 58 -24.91 32.81 -5.31
CA ALA A 58 -24.57 34.23 -5.29
C ALA A 58 -23.46 34.57 -4.28
N ALA A 59 -22.85 35.74 -4.45
CA ALA A 59 -21.80 36.24 -3.58
C ALA A 59 -22.28 36.49 -2.14
N ASP A 60 -23.57 36.66 -1.90
CA ASP A 60 -24.18 36.80 -0.57
C ASP A 60 -24.61 35.45 0.05
N GLY A 61 -24.34 34.33 -0.63
CA GLY A 61 -24.75 32.99 -0.19
C GLY A 61 -26.16 32.58 -0.62
N THR A 62 -26.91 33.42 -1.34
CA THR A 62 -28.22 33.05 -1.88
C THR A 62 -28.08 31.92 -2.90
N ILE A 63 -28.83 30.83 -2.70
CA ILE A 63 -28.90 29.71 -3.63
C ILE A 63 -30.18 29.81 -4.45
N THR A 64 -30.06 29.84 -5.77
CA THR A 64 -31.19 29.81 -6.70
C THR A 64 -31.16 28.53 -7.53
N GLN A 65 -32.24 27.77 -7.53
CA GLN A 65 -32.44 26.63 -8.43
C GLN A 65 -33.19 27.08 -9.69
N LEU A 66 -32.64 26.75 -10.86
CA LEU A 66 -33.17 27.13 -12.16
C LEU A 66 -33.73 25.96 -12.95
N VAL A 67 -33.17 24.77 -12.77
CA VAL A 67 -33.63 23.53 -13.42
C VAL A 67 -33.76 22.46 -12.35
N ASP A 68 -34.91 21.78 -12.38
CA ASP A 68 -35.17 20.63 -11.51
C ASP A 68 -34.17 19.50 -11.81
N GLU A 69 -33.62 18.88 -10.77
CA GLU A 69 -32.58 17.87 -10.91
C GLU A 69 -33.04 16.60 -11.64
N THR A 70 -34.34 16.33 -11.72
CA THR A 70 -34.89 15.23 -12.53
C THR A 70 -34.68 15.43 -14.03
N ARG A 71 -34.43 16.67 -14.47
CA ARG A 71 -34.08 17.01 -15.85
C ARG A 71 -32.58 17.24 -15.98
N ALA A 72 -32.07 17.09 -17.21
CA ALA A 72 -30.70 17.42 -17.57
C ALA A 72 -30.62 18.89 -18.00
N ALA A 73 -30.06 19.75 -17.15
CA ALA A 73 -29.80 21.14 -17.52
C ALA A 73 -28.67 21.25 -18.56
N ARG A 74 -28.82 22.11 -19.56
CA ARG A 74 -27.83 22.31 -20.64
C ARG A 74 -26.74 23.28 -20.21
N HIS A 75 -25.75 22.82 -19.45
CA HIS A 75 -24.71 23.68 -18.86
C HIS A 75 -23.31 23.47 -19.44
N SER A 76 -22.96 22.27 -19.91
CA SER A 76 -21.61 21.92 -20.35
C SER A 76 -21.57 21.29 -21.74
N GLY A 77 -22.53 20.44 -22.10
CA GLY A 77 -22.54 19.73 -23.38
C GLY A 77 -21.61 18.51 -23.40
N LEU A 78 -20.64 18.46 -24.33
CA LEU A 78 -19.76 17.31 -24.53
C LEU A 78 -18.40 17.47 -23.82
N ALA A 79 -17.87 16.41 -23.20
CA ALA A 79 -16.48 16.33 -22.72
C ALA A 79 -15.90 14.94 -22.97
N LYS A 80 -14.57 14.89 -23.03
CA LYS A 80 -13.81 13.63 -23.12
C LYS A 80 -13.47 13.10 -21.73
N ILE A 81 -14.11 12.01 -21.33
CA ILE A 81 -13.81 11.24 -20.11
C ILE A 81 -13.57 9.78 -20.56
N GLY A 82 -12.34 9.48 -20.94
CA GLY A 82 -12.02 8.28 -21.75
C GLY A 82 -12.53 8.42 -23.18
N ARG A 83 -13.86 8.35 -23.35
CA ARG A 83 -14.61 8.65 -24.58
C ARG A 83 -15.35 9.99 -24.49
N VAL A 84 -15.74 10.56 -25.63
CA VAL A 84 -16.59 11.76 -25.67
C VAL A 84 -18.00 11.39 -25.21
N ARG A 85 -18.55 12.10 -24.23
CA ARG A 85 -19.89 11.89 -23.69
C ARG A 85 -20.59 13.23 -23.47
N ASN A 86 -21.92 13.22 -23.53
CA ASN A 86 -22.74 14.32 -23.06
C ASN A 86 -22.83 14.28 -21.53
N ILE A 87 -22.24 15.26 -20.86
CA ILE A 87 -22.19 15.32 -19.40
C ILE A 87 -23.42 15.98 -18.79
N ASP A 88 -24.17 16.78 -19.54
CA ASP A 88 -25.41 17.40 -19.05
C ASP A 88 -26.38 16.34 -18.50
N ARG A 89 -26.44 15.16 -19.16
CA ARG A 89 -27.33 14.06 -18.76
C ARG A 89 -26.94 13.35 -17.47
N ILE A 90 -25.67 13.37 -17.10
CA ILE A 90 -25.11 12.60 -15.97
C ILE A 90 -24.58 13.49 -14.85
N SER A 91 -24.89 14.79 -14.89
CA SER A 91 -24.37 15.75 -13.91
C SER A 91 -25.39 16.76 -13.39
N ILE A 92 -24.99 17.42 -12.29
CA ILE A 92 -25.61 18.62 -11.74
C ILE A 92 -24.65 19.81 -11.96
N GLY A 93 -25.01 20.72 -12.85
CA GLY A 93 -24.31 22.01 -13.01
C GLY A 93 -24.61 23.03 -11.91
N ILE A 94 -23.57 23.54 -11.25
CA ILE A 94 -23.62 24.64 -10.28
C ILE A 94 -22.78 25.80 -10.84
N VAL A 95 -23.39 26.98 -10.98
CA VAL A 95 -22.68 28.22 -11.31
C VAL A 95 -22.40 29.00 -10.02
N ILE A 96 -21.18 29.47 -9.87
CA ILE A 96 -20.72 30.26 -8.74
C ILE A 96 -20.48 31.69 -9.23
N GLU A 97 -21.10 32.68 -8.58
CA GLU A 97 -20.83 34.08 -8.88
C GLU A 97 -19.38 34.46 -8.58
N GLY A 98 -18.76 35.21 -9.49
CA GLY A 98 -17.40 35.70 -9.41
C GLY A 98 -16.51 35.18 -10.54
N ALA A 99 -15.47 35.93 -10.87
CA ALA A 99 -14.48 35.50 -11.86
C ALA A 99 -13.75 34.23 -11.39
N PRO A 100 -13.26 33.39 -12.33
CA PRO A 100 -12.44 32.24 -11.97
C PRO A 100 -11.28 32.66 -11.06
N ARG A 101 -11.13 31.97 -9.91
CA ARG A 101 -10.10 32.23 -8.86
C ARG A 101 -10.26 33.52 -8.05
N ALA A 102 -11.36 34.25 -8.18
CA ALA A 102 -11.67 35.36 -7.27
C ALA A 102 -11.83 34.84 -5.82
N ALA A 103 -11.47 35.68 -4.85
CA ALA A 103 -11.76 35.43 -3.45
C ALA A 103 -13.29 35.38 -3.26
N ARG A 104 -13.78 34.36 -2.55
CA ARG A 104 -15.21 34.16 -2.31
C ARG A 104 -15.57 34.67 -0.93
N SER A 105 -16.77 35.24 -0.80
CA SER A 105 -17.27 35.68 0.49
C SER A 105 -17.49 34.50 1.43
N ARG A 106 -17.57 34.78 2.73
CA ARG A 106 -17.89 33.80 3.76
C ARG A 106 -19.21 33.07 3.49
N ASP A 107 -20.26 33.82 3.18
CA ASP A 107 -21.60 33.27 3.00
C ASP A 107 -21.71 32.45 1.73
N GLN A 108 -21.02 32.88 0.66
CA GLN A 108 -20.93 32.11 -0.59
C GLN A 108 -20.21 30.77 -0.39
N VAL A 109 -19.12 30.74 0.38
CA VAL A 109 -18.41 29.48 0.68
C VAL A 109 -19.29 28.54 1.51
N ILE A 110 -19.98 29.05 2.53
CA ILE A 110 -20.90 28.24 3.35
C ILE A 110 -22.02 27.64 2.49
N ALA A 111 -22.66 28.48 1.68
CA ALA A 111 -23.74 28.07 0.79
C ALA A 111 -23.28 27.01 -0.22
N LEU A 112 -22.14 27.24 -0.89
CA LEU A 112 -21.58 26.31 -1.87
C LEU A 112 -21.25 24.95 -1.24
N ARG A 113 -20.61 24.93 -0.07
CA ARG A 113 -20.27 23.68 0.63
C ARG A 113 -21.53 22.93 1.06
N ARG A 114 -22.51 23.62 1.65
CA ARG A 114 -23.78 23.01 2.08
C ARG A 114 -24.55 22.42 0.90
N LEU A 115 -24.74 23.18 -0.17
CA LEU A 115 -25.42 22.73 -1.38
C LEU A 115 -24.72 21.51 -1.99
N THR A 116 -23.39 21.55 -2.09
CA THR A 116 -22.61 20.45 -2.64
C THR A 116 -22.79 19.19 -1.80
N LEU A 117 -22.67 19.28 -0.48
CA LEU A 117 -22.85 18.13 0.43
C LEU A 117 -24.26 17.56 0.36
N ASP A 118 -25.28 18.41 0.28
CA ASP A 118 -26.67 17.98 0.14
C ASP A 118 -26.92 17.22 -1.17
N ILE A 119 -26.43 17.74 -2.31
CA ILE A 119 -26.51 17.06 -3.62
C ILE A 119 -25.74 15.74 -3.58
N GLN A 120 -24.54 15.72 -2.99
CA GLN A 120 -23.75 14.50 -2.87
C GLN A 120 -24.48 13.42 -2.06
N HIS A 121 -25.13 13.80 -0.96
CA HIS A 121 -25.91 12.89 -0.14
C HIS A 121 -27.14 12.37 -0.90
N ARG A 122 -27.91 13.28 -1.54
CA ARG A 122 -29.14 12.91 -2.27
C ARG A 122 -28.89 11.98 -3.45
N HIS A 123 -27.72 12.10 -4.11
CA HIS A 123 -27.37 11.29 -5.31
C HIS A 123 -26.29 10.25 -5.07
N GLY A 124 -25.84 10.05 -3.82
CA GLY A 124 -24.81 9.04 -3.49
C GLY A 124 -23.42 9.32 -4.11
N LEU A 125 -23.04 10.59 -4.28
CA LEU A 125 -21.79 11.03 -4.93
C LEU A 125 -20.62 11.16 -3.94
N LEU A 126 -20.28 10.06 -3.26
CA LEU A 126 -19.37 10.02 -2.09
C LEU A 126 -17.86 9.98 -2.42
N ALA A 127 -17.41 10.60 -3.52
CA ALA A 127 -15.99 10.65 -3.90
C ALA A 127 -15.57 12.06 -4.35
N GLU A 128 -14.33 12.46 -4.03
CA GLU A 128 -13.71 13.69 -4.57
C GLU A 128 -13.68 13.73 -6.10
N ALA A 129 -13.57 12.56 -6.74
CA ALA A 129 -13.57 12.42 -8.19
C ALA A 129 -14.89 12.84 -8.88
N ALA A 130 -15.97 13.02 -8.12
CA ALA A 130 -17.27 13.46 -8.64
C ALA A 130 -17.40 14.99 -8.71
N LEU A 131 -16.48 15.75 -8.11
CA LEU A 131 -16.48 17.22 -8.14
C LEU A 131 -15.58 17.71 -9.25
N LEU A 132 -16.16 18.30 -10.30
CA LEU A 132 -15.44 18.65 -11.51
C LEU A 132 -15.66 20.11 -11.90
N ARG A 133 -14.63 20.75 -12.43
CA ARG A 133 -14.68 22.10 -12.98
C ARG A 133 -14.84 22.02 -14.49
N TRP A 134 -15.77 22.79 -15.03
CA TRP A 134 -15.95 22.92 -16.48
C TRP A 134 -14.94 23.90 -17.09
N THR A 135 -14.34 23.51 -18.21
CA THR A 135 -13.65 24.43 -19.12
C THR A 135 -14.25 24.29 -20.53
N PRO A 136 -14.74 25.37 -21.15
CA PRO A 136 -15.32 25.33 -22.48
C PRO A 136 -14.33 24.82 -23.55
N PRO A 137 -14.83 24.24 -24.66
CA PRO A 137 -14.01 23.86 -25.80
C PRO A 137 -13.17 25.03 -26.34
N ARG A 138 -11.94 24.73 -26.76
CA ARG A 138 -11.14 25.65 -27.58
C ARG A 138 -11.72 25.73 -28.99
N SER A 139 -11.43 26.82 -29.71
CA SER A 139 -11.82 26.95 -31.12
C SER A 139 -11.37 25.72 -31.93
N GLY A 140 -12.27 25.16 -32.73
CA GLY A 140 -12.03 23.94 -33.51
C GLY A 140 -12.18 22.61 -32.75
N VAL A 141 -12.47 22.62 -31.45
CA VAL A 141 -12.70 21.40 -30.65
C VAL A 141 -14.18 21.29 -30.27
N ALA A 142 -14.80 20.13 -30.50
CA ALA A 142 -16.24 19.94 -30.27
C ALA A 142 -16.64 19.66 -28.81
N TYR A 143 -15.66 19.53 -27.90
CA TYR A 143 -15.89 19.12 -26.51
C TYR A 143 -15.02 19.92 -25.54
N GLY A 144 -15.54 20.20 -24.35
CA GLY A 144 -14.80 20.84 -23.26
C GLY A 144 -14.01 19.84 -22.42
N THR A 145 -13.37 20.35 -21.36
CA THR A 145 -12.60 19.54 -20.41
C THR A 145 -13.16 19.65 -19.00
N LEU A 146 -12.92 18.59 -18.23
CA LEU A 146 -13.27 18.49 -16.83
C LEU A 146 -12.01 18.24 -16.03
N THR A 147 -11.78 19.05 -15.01
CA THR A 147 -10.68 18.88 -14.06
C THR A 147 -11.23 18.74 -12.65
N PRO A 148 -10.54 18.07 -11.72
CA PRO A 148 -10.97 18.02 -10.33
C PRO A 148 -11.23 19.42 -9.76
N PHE A 149 -12.33 19.57 -9.01
CA PHE A 149 -12.69 20.79 -8.30
C PHE A 149 -12.56 20.57 -6.80
N THR A 150 -11.71 21.35 -6.14
CA THR A 150 -11.60 21.38 -4.68
C THR A 150 -12.54 22.44 -4.12
N LEU A 151 -13.42 22.05 -3.19
CA LEU A 151 -14.26 23.02 -2.46
C LEU A 151 -13.38 24.01 -1.69
N PRO A 152 -13.69 25.32 -1.70
CA PRO A 152 -12.97 26.30 -0.89
C PRO A 152 -13.01 25.88 0.60
N PRO A 153 -11.93 26.07 1.37
CA PRO A 153 -11.92 25.74 2.80
C PRO A 153 -13.05 26.48 3.54
N PRO A 154 -13.61 25.91 4.63
CA PRO A 154 -14.62 26.61 5.41
C PRO A 154 -14.08 27.99 5.86
N PRO A 155 -14.89 29.05 5.79
CA PRO A 155 -14.44 30.39 6.15
C PRO A 155 -14.07 30.43 7.63
N GLU A 156 -13.00 31.15 7.95
CA GLU A 156 -12.61 31.44 9.32
C GLU A 156 -13.80 32.07 10.06
N ALA A 157 -14.09 31.59 11.27
CA ALA A 157 -15.16 32.19 12.07
C ALA A 157 -14.77 33.63 12.43
N PRO A 158 -15.75 34.54 12.63
CA PRO A 158 -15.41 35.93 12.90
C PRO A 158 -14.65 35.99 14.23
N PRO A 159 -13.71 36.94 14.41
CA PRO A 159 -13.09 37.14 15.70
C PRO A 159 -14.20 37.45 16.71
N VAL A 160 -14.39 36.55 17.67
CA VAL A 160 -15.30 36.80 18.79
C VAL A 160 -14.64 37.90 19.62
N ALA A 161 -15.27 39.07 19.65
CA ALA A 161 -14.87 40.16 20.52
C ALA A 161 -14.79 39.67 21.97
N LEU A 162 -13.67 40.00 22.61
CA LEU A 162 -13.20 39.48 23.89
C LEU A 162 -14.20 39.77 25.04
N LEU A 163 -15.02 38.78 25.38
CA LEU A 163 -15.61 38.62 26.71
C LEU A 163 -15.42 37.16 27.12
N GLY A 164 -14.27 36.88 27.76
CA GLY A 164 -13.88 35.58 28.32
C GLY A 164 -13.73 34.47 27.27
N ALA A 165 -12.50 34.20 26.82
CA ALA A 165 -12.24 33.14 25.84
C ALA A 165 -12.81 31.80 26.33
N PRO A 166 -13.88 31.25 25.71
CA PRO A 166 -14.34 29.91 26.00
C PRO A 166 -13.28 28.93 25.50
N ALA A 167 -13.03 27.83 26.22
CA ALA A 167 -12.02 26.87 25.80
C ALA A 167 -12.39 26.29 24.42
N VAL A 168 -11.39 26.10 23.55
CA VAL A 168 -11.58 25.75 22.14
C VAL A 168 -12.23 24.37 21.95
N ASP A 169 -12.28 23.56 23.00
CA ASP A 169 -12.76 22.17 23.02
C ASP A 169 -13.62 21.81 24.25
N ASP A 170 -14.30 22.79 24.87
CA ASP A 170 -15.14 22.56 26.06
C ASP A 170 -16.46 21.82 25.79
N THR A 171 -17.01 21.96 24.58
CA THR A 171 -18.31 21.43 24.18
C THR A 171 -18.16 20.44 23.03
N PRO A 172 -19.01 19.39 22.95
CA PRO A 172 -18.96 18.43 21.84
C PRO A 172 -19.04 19.09 20.46
N GLU A 173 -19.83 20.15 20.30
CA GLU A 173 -20.00 20.88 19.05
C GLU A 173 -18.71 21.59 18.63
N ARG A 174 -18.00 22.23 19.58
CA ARG A 174 -16.70 22.85 19.31
C ARG A 174 -15.62 21.81 19.06
N GLN A 175 -15.60 20.72 19.81
CA GLN A 175 -14.69 19.59 19.57
C GLN A 175 -14.84 19.02 18.16
N ARG A 176 -16.08 18.83 17.67
CA ARG A 176 -16.34 18.36 16.31
C ARG A 176 -15.83 19.35 15.26
N ALA A 177 -16.05 20.66 15.46
CA ALA A 177 -15.58 21.69 14.55
C ALA A 177 -14.04 21.75 14.52
N LEU A 178 -13.40 21.68 15.69
CA LEU A 178 -11.95 21.64 15.85
C LEU A 178 -11.37 20.36 15.21
N TRP A 179 -12.03 19.21 15.39
CA TRP A 179 -11.61 17.96 14.77
C TRP A 179 -11.60 18.07 13.24
N ILE A 180 -12.65 18.64 12.62
CA ILE A 180 -12.70 18.83 11.16
C ILE A 180 -11.59 19.76 10.69
N PHE A 181 -11.31 20.83 11.44
CA PHE A 181 -10.24 21.76 11.14
C PHE A 181 -8.87 21.06 11.18
N LEU A 182 -8.55 20.36 12.27
CA LEU A 182 -7.28 19.63 12.42
C LEU A 182 -7.16 18.48 11.41
N GLN A 183 -8.27 17.81 11.04
CA GLN A 183 -8.26 16.80 10.00
C GLN A 183 -7.93 17.38 8.61
N ASN A 184 -8.36 18.62 8.32
CA ASN A 184 -7.94 19.32 7.11
C ASN A 184 -6.45 19.67 7.14
N GLU A 185 -5.92 20.11 8.28
CA GLU A 185 -4.48 20.33 8.45
C GLU A 185 -3.68 19.04 8.24
N THR A 186 -4.18 17.93 8.80
CA THR A 186 -3.61 16.57 8.62
C THR A 186 -3.53 16.16 7.15
N ALA A 187 -4.54 16.51 6.34
CA ALA A 187 -4.63 16.15 4.92
C ALA A 187 -4.15 17.25 3.97
N ALA A 188 -3.63 18.38 4.47
CA ALA A 188 -3.33 19.56 3.66
C ALA A 188 -2.31 19.28 2.54
N ARG A 189 -1.34 18.40 2.81
CA ARG A 189 -0.28 18.00 1.86
C ARG A 189 -0.79 17.17 0.68
N THR A 190 -2.00 16.61 0.77
CA THR A 190 -2.55 15.68 -0.23
C THR A 190 -3.87 16.14 -0.84
N GLY A 191 -4.24 17.41 -0.69
CA GLY A 191 -5.46 17.98 -1.27
C GLY A 191 -6.58 18.31 -0.27
N GLY A 192 -6.36 18.09 1.03
CA GLY A 192 -7.31 18.40 2.10
C GLY A 192 -8.23 17.25 2.47
N PHE A 193 -9.07 17.46 3.50
CA PHE A 193 -10.01 16.44 3.97
C PHE A 193 -11.41 16.67 3.41
N ASN A 194 -11.88 15.75 2.58
CA ASN A 194 -13.28 15.66 2.18
C ASN A 194 -14.11 14.73 3.07
N ILE A 195 -15.04 15.31 3.84
CA ILE A 195 -15.99 14.60 4.72
C ILE A 195 -17.05 13.79 3.96
N GLY A 196 -17.16 13.96 2.65
CA GLY A 196 -18.01 13.13 1.77
C GLY A 196 -17.26 11.99 1.10
N ALA A 197 -15.92 11.91 1.22
CA ALA A 197 -15.13 10.88 0.56
C ALA A 197 -15.05 9.60 1.41
N ALA A 198 -15.46 8.47 0.83
CA ALA A 198 -15.51 7.18 1.52
C ALA A 198 -14.16 6.75 2.14
N PHE A 199 -13.05 6.91 1.42
CA PHE A 199 -11.72 6.60 1.95
C PHE A 199 -11.33 7.49 3.13
N HIS A 200 -11.67 8.78 3.08
CA HIS A 200 -11.37 9.72 4.16
C HIS A 200 -12.22 9.43 5.41
N LEU A 201 -13.51 9.13 5.24
CA LEU A 201 -14.37 8.71 6.34
C LEU A 201 -13.89 7.39 6.96
N HIS A 202 -13.50 6.41 6.13
CA HIS A 202 -12.96 5.14 6.59
C HIS A 202 -11.65 5.33 7.35
N ALA A 203 -10.69 6.07 6.77
CA ALA A 203 -9.41 6.38 7.39
C ALA A 203 -9.56 7.11 8.73
N ALA A 204 -10.43 8.12 8.78
CA ALA A 204 -10.70 8.87 10.00
C ALA A 204 -11.34 8.01 11.10
N LYS A 205 -12.30 7.16 10.74
CA LYS A 205 -12.97 6.25 11.69
C LYS A 205 -12.03 5.18 12.24
N HIS A 206 -11.16 4.64 11.40
CA HIS A 206 -10.28 3.53 11.74
C HIS A 206 -8.85 3.96 12.12
N GLY A 207 -8.60 5.27 12.23
CA GLY A 207 -7.33 5.82 12.71
C GLY A 207 -6.14 5.56 11.78
N PHE A 208 -6.34 5.60 10.46
CA PHE A 208 -5.28 5.32 9.47
C PHE A 208 -4.17 6.39 9.44
N GLY A 209 -4.37 7.51 10.13
CA GLY A 209 -3.42 8.61 10.19
C GLY A 209 -3.50 9.52 8.97
N ALA A 210 -2.44 10.30 8.76
CA ALA A 210 -2.36 11.25 7.68
C ALA A 210 -2.28 10.56 6.30
N PRO A 211 -2.94 11.09 5.27
CA PRO A 211 -2.71 10.65 3.90
C PRO A 211 -1.26 10.97 3.49
N ILE A 212 -0.59 9.99 2.89
CA ILE A 212 0.80 10.10 2.41
C ILE A 212 0.85 10.52 0.94
N ALA A 213 -0.21 10.21 0.19
CA ALA A 213 -0.41 10.66 -1.18
C ALA A 213 -1.89 11.02 -1.43
N PRO A 214 -2.18 11.86 -2.45
CA PRO A 214 -3.54 12.04 -2.94
C PRO A 214 -4.17 10.70 -3.36
N GLY A 215 -5.51 10.64 -3.38
CA GLY A 215 -6.21 9.49 -3.94
C GLY A 215 -5.82 9.23 -5.40
N SER A 216 -5.75 7.96 -5.78
CA SER A 216 -5.28 7.56 -7.10
C SER A 216 -6.17 8.14 -8.20
N PRO A 217 -5.64 8.93 -9.15
CA PRO A 217 -6.42 9.31 -10.33
C PRO A 217 -6.73 8.06 -11.15
N ARG A 218 -7.79 8.08 -11.98
CA ARG A 218 -8.14 6.93 -12.85
C ARG A 218 -6.96 6.41 -13.69
N SER A 219 -6.03 7.28 -14.10
CA SER A 219 -4.83 6.92 -14.86
C SER A 219 -3.80 6.11 -14.08
N ALA A 220 -3.89 6.11 -12.75
CA ALA A 220 -2.99 5.41 -11.84
C ALA A 220 -3.65 4.19 -11.18
N TRP A 221 -4.89 3.85 -11.54
CA TRP A 221 -5.57 2.67 -10.99
C TRP A 221 -4.78 1.40 -11.29
N LEU A 222 -4.59 0.57 -10.26
CA LEU A 222 -3.89 -0.70 -10.41
C LEU A 222 -4.78 -1.65 -11.19
N THR A 223 -4.20 -2.33 -12.18
CA THR A 223 -4.87 -3.40 -12.91
C THR A 223 -4.27 -4.74 -12.50
N VAL A 224 -5.06 -5.56 -11.81
CA VAL A 224 -4.64 -6.89 -11.33
C VAL A 224 -5.69 -7.90 -11.79
N ASN A 225 -5.27 -8.90 -12.57
CA ASN A 225 -6.14 -9.90 -13.20
C ASN A 225 -7.31 -9.30 -14.01
N GLY A 226 -7.03 -8.24 -14.77
CA GLY A 226 -8.04 -7.56 -15.59
C GLY A 226 -9.07 -6.73 -14.80
N ARG A 227 -8.95 -6.65 -13.47
CA ARG A 227 -9.79 -5.80 -12.62
C ARG A 227 -9.02 -4.54 -12.23
N GLN A 228 -9.73 -3.42 -12.17
CA GLN A 228 -9.13 -2.13 -11.82
C GLN A 228 -9.46 -1.73 -10.38
N TYR A 229 -8.48 -1.15 -9.68
CA TYR A 229 -8.61 -0.76 -8.29
C TYR A 229 -8.20 0.69 -8.09
N ASN A 230 -9.10 1.44 -7.45
CA ASN A 230 -8.85 2.76 -6.94
C ASN A 230 -8.34 2.66 -5.50
N TYR A 231 -7.40 3.51 -5.11
CA TYR A 231 -6.76 3.44 -3.79
C TYR A 231 -6.28 4.80 -3.29
N GLN A 232 -6.00 4.87 -1.98
CA GLN A 232 -5.31 6.00 -1.36
C GLN A 232 -4.46 5.49 -0.19
N HIS A 233 -3.21 5.95 -0.16
CA HIS A 233 -2.24 5.57 0.87
C HIS A 233 -2.30 6.53 2.06
N PHE A 234 -2.50 5.97 3.25
CA PHE A 234 -2.41 6.65 4.53
C PHE A 234 -1.21 6.13 5.32
N ALA A 235 -0.87 6.83 6.39
CA ALA A 235 0.31 6.57 7.18
C ALA A 235 0.34 5.18 7.80
N ARG A 236 -0.81 4.58 8.14
CA ARG A 236 -0.88 3.20 8.66
C ARG A 236 -1.23 2.16 7.61
N ASP A 237 -2.08 2.51 6.65
CA ASP A 237 -2.72 1.55 5.77
C ASP A 237 -3.14 2.18 4.43
N THR A 238 -3.56 1.35 3.49
CA THR A 238 -4.11 1.78 2.19
C THR A 238 -5.59 1.42 2.13
N ALA A 239 -6.44 2.42 1.91
CA ALA A 239 -7.84 2.19 1.58
C ALA A 239 -7.97 1.99 0.07
N PHE A 240 -8.77 1.02 -0.36
CA PHE A 240 -9.01 0.76 -1.78
C PHE A 240 -10.45 0.30 -2.04
N ASN A 241 -10.86 0.38 -3.30
CA ASN A 241 -12.11 -0.19 -3.79
C ASN A 241 -11.92 -0.66 -5.25
N GLU A 242 -12.74 -1.61 -5.68
CA GLU A 242 -12.76 -2.02 -7.08
C GLU A 242 -13.48 -0.97 -7.94
N GLY A 243 -12.82 -0.50 -9.00
CA GLY A 243 -13.37 0.46 -9.96
C GLY A 243 -14.02 1.67 -9.28
N GLU A 244 -15.29 1.91 -9.62
CA GLU A 244 -16.09 3.03 -9.11
C GLU A 244 -17.03 2.63 -7.97
N LYS A 245 -16.79 1.50 -7.31
CA LYS A 245 -17.56 1.05 -6.14
C LYS A 245 -17.11 1.80 -4.87
N TRP A 246 -17.25 3.13 -4.87
CA TRP A 246 -16.65 4.02 -3.88
C TRP A 246 -16.99 3.70 -2.42
N ALA A 247 -18.19 3.18 -2.16
CA ALA A 247 -18.63 2.84 -0.81
C ALA A 247 -18.18 1.45 -0.32
N GLU A 248 -17.65 0.60 -1.21
CA GLU A 248 -17.13 -0.75 -0.91
C GLU A 248 -15.64 -0.67 -0.53
N VAL A 249 -15.36 0.10 0.53
CA VAL A 249 -13.98 0.34 0.99
C VAL A 249 -13.42 -0.91 1.64
N GLN A 250 -12.23 -1.30 1.19
CA GLN A 250 -11.40 -2.39 1.71
C GLN A 250 -10.02 -1.84 2.10
N THR A 251 -9.22 -2.64 2.82
CA THR A 251 -7.95 -2.19 3.38
C THR A 251 -6.81 -3.15 3.01
N LEU A 252 -5.61 -2.61 2.76
CA LEU A 252 -4.45 -3.43 2.44
C LEU A 252 -4.08 -4.35 3.60
N SER A 253 -4.17 -3.88 4.85
CA SER A 253 -3.83 -4.72 6.00
C SER A 253 -4.75 -5.95 6.16
N ASP A 254 -6.03 -5.85 5.77
CA ASP A 254 -6.93 -7.01 5.72
C ASP A 254 -6.53 -7.99 4.61
N LEU A 255 -6.03 -7.52 3.47
CA LEU A 255 -5.53 -8.38 2.41
C LEU A 255 -4.21 -9.09 2.78
N ILE A 256 -3.33 -8.42 3.51
CA ILE A 256 -2.06 -8.98 3.98
C ILE A 256 -2.32 -10.07 5.03
N ALA A 257 -3.32 -9.88 5.90
CA ALA A 257 -3.72 -10.84 6.93
C ALA A 257 -2.54 -11.35 7.81
N GLY A 258 -1.53 -10.50 8.03
CA GLY A 258 -0.33 -10.82 8.81
C GLY A 258 0.77 -11.57 8.07
N ASN A 259 0.62 -11.87 6.78
CA ASN A 259 1.64 -12.53 5.96
C ASN A 259 2.08 -11.61 4.83
N PHE A 260 3.39 -11.52 4.57
CA PHE A 260 3.89 -10.69 3.47
C PHE A 260 3.28 -11.13 2.12
N PRO A 261 2.70 -10.22 1.33
CA PRO A 261 1.92 -10.60 0.16
C PRO A 261 2.80 -11.13 -0.98
N ALA A 262 2.31 -12.16 -1.68
CA ALA A 262 3.00 -12.73 -2.82
C ALA A 262 3.00 -11.76 -4.02
N PRO A 263 4.11 -11.58 -4.74
CA PRO A 263 4.12 -10.69 -5.90
C PRO A 263 3.16 -11.11 -7.02
N GLY A 264 2.55 -10.10 -7.66
CA GLY A 264 1.45 -10.27 -8.61
C GLY A 264 0.05 -10.26 -7.96
N THR A 265 -0.04 -10.36 -6.63
CA THR A 265 -1.31 -10.16 -5.91
C THR A 265 -1.64 -8.67 -5.78
N LEU A 266 -2.94 -8.35 -5.62
CA LEU A 266 -3.36 -6.97 -5.36
C LEU A 266 -2.72 -6.40 -4.10
N ALA A 267 -2.60 -7.21 -3.05
CA ALA A 267 -1.95 -6.82 -1.80
C ALA A 267 -0.49 -6.40 -2.03
N PHE A 268 0.25 -7.16 -2.85
CA PHE A 268 1.64 -6.82 -3.17
C PHE A 268 1.74 -5.53 -3.98
N GLU A 269 0.92 -5.36 -5.01
CA GLU A 269 0.96 -4.15 -5.86
C GLU A 269 0.54 -2.89 -5.08
N LEU A 270 -0.46 -3.01 -4.20
CA LEU A 270 -0.84 -1.92 -3.29
C LEU A 270 0.27 -1.61 -2.27
N LEU A 271 0.92 -2.64 -1.71
CA LEU A 271 2.04 -2.47 -0.79
C LEU A 271 3.20 -1.76 -1.48
N LYS A 272 3.63 -2.24 -2.66
CA LYS A 272 4.66 -1.61 -3.49
C LYS A 272 4.31 -0.16 -3.82
N SER A 273 3.08 0.11 -4.26
CA SER A 273 2.60 1.47 -4.53
C SER A 273 2.66 2.36 -3.28
N SER A 274 2.33 1.81 -2.10
CA SER A 274 2.44 2.55 -0.84
C SER A 274 3.89 2.89 -0.52
N PHE A 275 4.82 1.98 -0.81
CA PHE A 275 6.26 2.20 -0.63
C PHE A 275 6.75 3.34 -1.51
N ASP A 276 6.41 3.29 -2.80
CA ASP A 276 6.77 4.33 -3.76
C ASP A 276 6.17 5.70 -3.37
N ALA A 277 4.92 5.72 -2.90
CA ALA A 277 4.26 6.93 -2.41
C ALA A 277 4.96 7.52 -1.18
N GLY A 278 5.37 6.69 -0.22
CA GLY A 278 6.14 7.10 0.95
C GLY A 278 7.45 7.78 0.56
N ILE A 279 8.26 7.11 -0.28
CA ILE A 279 9.52 7.67 -0.79
C ILE A 279 9.29 8.97 -1.57
N ALA A 280 8.23 9.04 -2.38
CA ALA A 280 7.90 10.25 -3.14
C ALA A 280 7.50 11.43 -2.23
N SER A 281 6.84 11.14 -1.10
CA SER A 281 6.41 12.13 -0.11
C SER A 281 7.51 12.59 0.85
N SER A 282 8.60 11.83 0.94
CA SER A 282 9.72 12.08 1.84
C SER A 282 10.51 13.33 1.44
N ARG A 283 11.03 14.04 2.44
CA ARG A 283 11.94 15.17 2.22
C ARG A 283 13.37 14.73 1.96
N THR A 284 13.76 13.52 2.37
CA THR A 284 15.13 13.01 2.16
C THR A 284 15.08 11.59 1.57
N LYS A 285 15.84 11.39 0.48
CA LYS A 285 15.90 10.11 -0.24
C LYS A 285 17.19 9.35 0.08
N ASN A 286 17.64 9.44 1.32
CA ASN A 286 18.90 8.81 1.74
C ASN A 286 18.81 7.29 1.56
N GLY A 287 19.88 6.69 1.01
CA GLY A 287 20.00 5.25 0.87
C GLY A 287 19.28 4.66 -0.33
N ASN A 288 19.09 3.34 -0.28
CA ASN A 288 18.41 2.60 -1.33
C ASN A 288 16.90 2.68 -1.14
N THR A 289 16.20 3.26 -2.11
CA THR A 289 14.77 3.52 -2.10
C THR A 289 13.93 2.44 -2.79
N GLN A 290 14.55 1.40 -3.34
CA GLN A 290 13.82 0.35 -4.07
C GLN A 290 12.99 -0.50 -3.13
N PHE A 291 11.73 -0.74 -3.48
CA PHE A 291 10.94 -1.77 -2.82
C PHE A 291 11.50 -3.16 -3.15
N ASN A 292 11.80 -3.93 -2.10
CA ASN A 292 12.32 -5.29 -2.21
C ASN A 292 11.60 -6.23 -1.22
N PRO A 293 10.90 -7.27 -1.67
CA PRO A 293 10.17 -8.20 -0.80
C PRO A 293 11.09 -9.16 -0.01
N GLY A 294 12.34 -9.31 -0.44
CA GLY A 294 13.35 -10.09 0.27
C GLY A 294 13.96 -9.37 1.48
N TRP A 295 13.69 -8.07 1.66
CA TRP A 295 14.30 -7.28 2.73
C TRP A 295 13.52 -7.38 4.05
N ALA A 296 14.24 -7.64 5.14
CA ALA A 296 13.65 -7.84 6.46
C ALA A 296 12.89 -6.59 6.96
N PHE A 297 13.40 -5.37 6.71
CA PHE A 297 12.70 -4.14 7.06
C PHE A 297 11.35 -4.02 6.37
N HIS A 298 11.28 -4.31 5.07
CA HIS A 298 10.04 -4.18 4.31
C HIS A 298 9.00 -5.21 4.75
N ARG A 299 9.44 -6.45 5.03
CA ARG A 299 8.56 -7.49 5.60
C ARG A 299 8.03 -7.08 6.97
N THR A 300 8.93 -6.69 7.87
CA THR A 300 8.58 -6.26 9.23
C THR A 300 7.62 -5.08 9.20
N ALA A 301 7.85 -4.08 8.34
CA ALA A 301 6.98 -2.92 8.22
C ALA A 301 5.57 -3.28 7.72
N ALA A 302 5.46 -4.19 6.76
CA ALA A 302 4.17 -4.67 6.25
C ALA A 302 3.40 -5.49 7.30
N GLU A 303 4.08 -6.44 7.96
CA GLU A 303 3.51 -7.34 8.96
C GLU A 303 3.10 -6.59 10.24
N GLN A 304 3.91 -5.61 10.67
CA GLN A 304 3.63 -4.79 11.87
C GLN A 304 2.89 -3.49 11.57
N ARG A 305 2.42 -3.28 10.33
CA ARG A 305 1.63 -2.10 9.92
C ARG A 305 2.32 -0.76 10.26
N LEU A 306 3.63 -0.67 10.02
CA LEU A 306 4.42 0.55 10.23
C LEU A 306 4.20 1.59 9.12
N GLY A 307 3.46 1.23 8.08
CA GLY A 307 3.11 2.11 6.97
C GLY A 307 4.25 2.34 5.97
N PRO A 308 4.06 3.29 5.04
CA PRO A 308 5.05 3.63 4.03
C PRO A 308 6.42 4.07 4.59
N PRO A 309 7.52 3.79 3.89
CA PRO A 309 8.84 4.32 4.23
C PRO A 309 8.91 5.83 3.96
N LEU A 310 9.60 6.56 4.84
CA LEU A 310 9.93 7.97 4.69
C LEU A 310 11.43 8.16 4.38
N SER A 311 12.18 7.09 4.13
CA SER A 311 13.55 7.14 3.62
C SER A 311 13.88 5.87 2.83
N GLY A 312 14.98 5.88 2.08
CA GLY A 312 15.61 4.62 1.67
C GLY A 312 16.29 3.93 2.86
N SER A 313 16.90 2.77 2.60
CA SER A 313 17.74 2.05 3.57
C SER A 313 19.20 2.51 3.46
N TYR A 314 19.79 2.96 4.55
CA TYR A 314 21.16 3.48 4.62
C TYR A 314 21.87 3.10 5.92
N ARG A 315 23.15 3.47 6.02
CA ARG A 315 23.99 3.20 7.18
C ARG A 315 24.21 4.43 8.03
N VAL A 316 24.28 4.22 9.33
CA VAL A 316 24.70 5.20 10.35
C VAL A 316 25.74 4.55 11.25
N THR A 317 26.60 5.37 11.87
CA THR A 317 27.62 4.90 12.81
C THR A 317 27.41 5.60 14.14
N VAL A 318 27.37 4.82 15.23
CA VAL A 318 27.30 5.33 16.61
C VAL A 318 28.40 4.64 17.40
N ASP A 319 29.30 5.42 17.98
CA ASP A 319 30.41 4.92 18.83
C ASP A 319 31.21 3.78 18.17
N GLY A 320 31.58 3.97 16.90
CA GLY A 320 32.32 2.97 16.11
C GLY A 320 31.49 1.78 15.61
N GLN A 321 30.27 1.56 16.11
CA GLN A 321 29.37 0.51 15.64
C GLN A 321 28.50 1.00 14.47
N GLN A 322 28.49 0.25 13.37
CA GLN A 322 27.61 0.51 12.22
C GLN A 322 26.23 -0.10 12.40
N TYR A 323 25.20 0.59 11.90
CA TYR A 323 23.82 0.13 11.84
C TYR A 323 23.27 0.38 10.44
N SER A 324 22.53 -0.57 9.88
CA SER A 324 21.64 -0.32 8.74
C SER A 324 20.28 0.08 9.28
N MET A 325 19.63 1.09 8.69
CA MET A 325 18.33 1.56 9.14
C MET A 325 17.46 2.10 8.00
N GLN A 326 16.16 2.19 8.26
CA GLN A 326 15.18 2.83 7.39
C GLN A 326 14.05 3.44 8.22
N VAL A 327 13.62 4.66 7.87
CA VAL A 327 12.50 5.34 8.51
C VAL A 327 11.19 4.94 7.84
N PHE A 328 10.19 4.56 8.63
CA PHE A 328 8.81 4.35 8.22
C PHE A 328 7.89 5.35 8.91
N CYS A 329 6.66 5.49 8.42
CA CYS A 329 5.66 6.36 9.04
C CYS A 329 5.47 6.06 10.54
N GLY A 330 5.51 4.79 10.94
CA GLY A 330 5.29 4.38 12.32
C GLY A 330 6.52 4.31 13.21
N ASP A 331 7.70 4.02 12.66
CA ASP A 331 8.90 3.75 13.45
C ASP A 331 10.17 3.80 12.59
N VAL A 332 11.33 3.72 13.22
CA VAL A 332 12.61 3.46 12.55
C VAL A 332 13.00 2.01 12.78
N LEU A 333 13.21 1.27 11.68
CA LEU A 333 13.75 -0.08 11.72
C LEU A 333 15.27 -0.04 11.56
N TYR A 334 15.98 -0.84 12.34
CA TYR A 334 17.44 -0.94 12.23
C TYR A 334 17.99 -2.33 12.57
N THR A 335 19.18 -2.62 12.05
CA THR A 335 19.96 -3.84 12.30
C THR A 335 21.42 -3.48 12.57
N PRO A 336 22.03 -3.96 13.68
CA PRO A 336 23.46 -3.80 13.91
C PRO A 336 24.28 -4.54 12.84
N VAL A 337 25.25 -3.86 12.23
CA VAL A 337 26.12 -4.44 11.19
C VAL A 337 27.37 -5.03 11.84
N ALA A 338 27.59 -6.33 11.68
CA ALA A 338 28.76 -6.99 12.26
C ALA A 338 30.06 -6.62 11.52
N ALA A 339 31.21 -6.80 12.18
CA ALA A 339 32.53 -6.72 11.56
C ALA A 339 33.19 -8.12 11.57
N PRO A 340 33.46 -8.75 10.41
CA PRO A 340 33.08 -8.33 9.06
C PRO A 340 31.57 -8.45 8.79
N GLU A 341 31.07 -7.69 7.82
CA GLU A 341 29.63 -7.58 7.49
C GLU A 341 28.98 -8.92 7.15
N THR A 342 29.76 -9.90 6.66
CA THR A 342 29.30 -11.26 6.36
C THR A 342 28.75 -12.00 7.58
N LYS A 343 29.03 -11.52 8.81
CA LYS A 343 28.48 -12.05 10.06
C LYS A 343 27.20 -11.34 10.51
N THR A 344 26.69 -10.38 9.75
CA THR A 344 25.48 -9.62 10.10
C THR A 344 24.25 -10.52 10.05
N ASN A 345 23.49 -10.55 11.15
CA ASN A 345 22.17 -11.16 11.14
C ASN A 345 21.13 -10.17 10.60
N TRP A 346 20.88 -10.19 9.29
CA TRP A 346 19.92 -9.29 8.64
C TRP A 346 18.45 -9.50 9.05
N ASN A 347 18.15 -10.57 9.79
CA ASN A 347 16.82 -10.79 10.35
C ASN A 347 16.68 -10.25 11.79
N ASP A 348 17.76 -9.74 12.41
CA ASP A 348 17.70 -8.98 13.66
C ASP A 348 17.23 -7.55 13.37
N VAL A 349 15.91 -7.41 13.17
CA VAL A 349 15.24 -6.12 12.94
C VAL A 349 14.73 -5.58 14.26
N ARG A 350 15.26 -4.44 14.67
CA ARG A 350 14.89 -3.73 15.90
C ARG A 350 14.19 -2.41 15.58
N LYS A 351 13.42 -1.90 16.54
CA LYS A 351 12.64 -0.66 16.42
C LYS A 351 13.15 0.41 17.36
N LEU A 352 13.16 1.66 16.89
CA LEU A 352 13.48 2.82 17.72
C LEU A 352 12.54 2.93 18.93
N SER A 353 11.24 2.67 18.76
CA SER A 353 10.28 2.74 19.87
C SER A 353 10.54 1.74 21.02
N GLU A 354 11.38 0.72 20.78
CA GLU A 354 11.80 -0.29 21.74
C GLU A 354 13.28 -0.14 22.15
N THR A 355 13.99 0.85 21.59
CA THR A 355 15.40 1.12 21.92
C THR A 355 15.50 1.89 23.24
N PRO A 356 16.30 1.43 24.22
CA PRO A 356 16.55 2.18 25.45
C PRO A 356 17.19 3.55 25.18
N PRO A 357 16.93 4.56 26.04
CA PRO A 357 17.57 5.86 25.94
C PRO A 357 19.11 5.78 25.92
N GLY A 358 19.74 6.41 24.93
CA GLY A 358 21.20 6.46 24.77
C GLY A 358 21.61 7.13 23.46
N LEU A 359 22.90 7.04 23.10
CA LEU A 359 23.43 7.67 21.88
C LEU A 359 22.73 7.16 20.60
N LEU A 360 22.44 5.86 20.54
CA LEU A 360 21.74 5.26 19.40
C LEU A 360 20.30 5.75 19.29
N SER A 361 19.52 5.72 20.37
CA SER A 361 18.13 6.20 20.32
C SER A 361 18.06 7.68 19.94
N SER A 362 18.97 8.51 20.46
CA SER A 362 19.03 9.94 20.14
C SER A 362 19.34 10.17 18.66
N LEU A 363 20.27 9.41 18.08
CA LEU A 363 20.56 9.48 16.65
C LEU A 363 19.34 9.03 15.83
N LEU A 364 18.72 7.90 16.17
CA LEU A 364 17.55 7.38 15.44
C LEU A 364 16.35 8.34 15.49
N TRP A 365 16.10 9.00 16.63
CA TRP A 365 15.10 10.08 16.71
C TRP A 365 15.44 11.25 15.78
N ALA A 366 16.71 11.66 15.73
CA ALA A 366 17.15 12.70 14.81
C ALA A 366 16.97 12.29 13.33
N GLU A 367 17.24 11.02 12.98
CA GLU A 367 17.00 10.48 11.63
C GLU A 367 15.51 10.47 11.28
N MET A 368 14.65 10.02 12.20
CA MET A 368 13.19 9.98 12.03
C MET A 368 12.61 11.37 11.72
N TYR A 369 13.02 12.38 12.48
CA TYR A 369 12.56 13.76 12.28
C TYR A 369 13.11 14.34 10.96
N ARG A 370 14.38 14.05 10.64
CA ARG A 370 15.03 14.54 9.42
C ARG A 370 14.39 13.98 8.15
N ALA A 371 13.95 12.72 8.16
CA ALA A 371 13.24 12.10 7.03
C ALA A 371 12.01 12.92 6.58
N SER A 372 11.36 13.57 7.55
CA SER A 372 10.20 14.42 7.35
C SER A 372 10.51 15.92 7.24
N GLY A 373 11.79 16.27 7.33
CA GLY A 373 12.29 17.65 7.28
C GLY A 373 12.16 18.44 8.57
N ALA A 374 11.86 17.79 9.69
CA ALA A 374 11.78 18.41 11.02
C ALA A 374 13.08 18.21 11.80
N ALA A 375 13.35 19.07 12.78
CA ALA A 375 14.43 18.88 13.74
C ALA A 375 13.91 18.18 15.00
N PHE A 376 14.62 17.16 15.48
CA PHE A 376 14.29 16.54 16.76
C PHE A 376 14.76 17.43 17.91
N ASP A 377 13.83 17.82 18.77
CA ASP A 377 14.07 18.53 20.02
C ASP A 377 13.48 17.73 21.19
N PRO A 378 14.30 17.13 22.07
CA PRO A 378 13.80 16.36 23.21
C PRO A 378 13.15 17.22 24.30
N ALA A 379 13.38 18.54 24.30
CA ALA A 379 12.73 19.48 25.22
C ALA A 379 11.37 19.97 24.72
N SER A 380 11.05 19.74 23.44
CA SER A 380 9.77 20.13 22.84
C SER A 380 8.60 19.36 23.49
N PRO A 381 7.59 20.06 24.05
CA PRO A 381 6.40 19.41 24.59
C PRO A 381 5.63 18.60 23.54
N PHE A 382 5.68 19.01 22.27
CA PHE A 382 5.05 18.29 21.17
C PHE A 382 5.77 16.95 20.91
N HIS A 383 7.09 16.96 20.91
CA HIS A 383 7.86 15.74 20.65
C HIS A 383 7.75 14.75 21.81
N GLN A 384 7.79 15.24 23.05
CA GLN A 384 7.54 14.40 24.23
C GLN A 384 6.15 13.77 24.21
N ALA A 385 5.11 14.55 23.87
CA ALA A 385 3.75 14.04 23.73
C ALA A 385 3.63 13.01 22.58
N ALA A 386 4.31 13.25 21.46
CA ALA A 386 4.30 12.33 20.32
C ALA A 386 4.97 10.98 20.66
N ILE A 387 6.12 11.01 21.35
CA ILE A 387 6.82 9.81 21.80
C ILE A 387 5.95 9.03 22.78
N ALA A 388 5.39 9.71 23.80
CA ALA A 388 4.52 9.08 24.79
C ALA A 388 3.28 8.42 24.17
N ALA A 389 2.73 9.05 23.13
CA ALA A 389 1.55 8.57 22.43
C ALA A 389 1.85 7.56 21.30
N ARG A 390 3.12 7.36 20.93
CA ARG A 390 3.58 6.50 19.82
C ARG A 390 2.85 6.79 18.50
N ILE A 391 2.80 8.06 18.12
CA ILE A 391 2.03 8.54 16.93
C ILE A 391 2.86 8.62 15.63
N GLY A 392 4.01 7.96 15.60
CA GLY A 392 4.84 7.85 14.40
C GLY A 392 5.63 9.12 14.07
N ALA A 393 6.15 9.20 12.84
CA ALA A 393 7.04 10.25 12.38
C ALA A 393 6.30 11.59 12.29
N PRO A 394 6.96 12.73 12.59
CA PRO A 394 6.40 14.03 12.26
C PRO A 394 6.21 14.12 10.73
N LEU A 395 5.26 14.90 10.25
CA LEU A 395 5.10 15.22 8.82
C LEU A 395 5.23 16.71 8.54
N THR A 396 5.26 17.52 9.59
CA THR A 396 5.50 18.96 9.59
C THR A 396 6.35 19.36 10.79
N ASP A 397 6.93 20.56 10.75
CA ASP A 397 7.30 21.28 11.97
C ASP A 397 6.04 21.76 12.70
N ALA A 398 6.20 22.26 13.93
CA ALA A 398 5.12 22.96 14.62
C ALA A 398 4.88 24.33 13.97
N TYR A 399 3.62 24.65 13.68
CA TYR A 399 3.23 25.93 13.09
C TYR A 399 1.95 26.47 13.73
N GLN A 400 1.67 27.76 13.51
CA GLN A 400 0.49 28.40 14.07
C GLN A 400 -0.61 28.58 13.03
N LYS A 401 -1.86 28.39 13.46
CA LYS A 401 -3.05 28.62 12.64
C LYS A 401 -4.20 29.14 13.48
N GLU A 402 -4.97 30.06 12.92
CA GLU A 402 -6.17 30.59 13.56
C GLU A 402 -7.34 29.62 13.43
N PHE A 403 -8.04 29.37 14.53
CA PHE A 403 -9.30 28.67 14.56
C PHE A 403 -10.30 29.40 15.46
N GLN A 404 -11.36 29.93 14.86
CA GLN A 404 -12.42 30.68 15.55
C GLN A 404 -11.89 31.83 16.44
N GLY A 405 -10.90 32.56 15.94
CA GLY A 405 -10.25 33.67 16.66
C GLY A 405 -9.30 33.23 17.78
N THR A 406 -8.94 31.95 17.83
CA THR A 406 -7.91 31.42 18.73
C THR A 406 -6.74 30.87 17.94
N THR A 407 -5.54 31.35 18.25
CA THR A 407 -4.30 30.82 17.70
C THR A 407 -3.99 29.44 18.29
N LEU A 408 -3.88 28.45 17.41
CA LEU A 408 -3.44 27.11 17.74
C LEU A 408 -2.00 26.90 17.26
N THR A 409 -1.17 26.30 18.10
CA THR A 409 0.07 25.65 17.63
C THR A 409 -0.28 24.22 17.24
N ILE A 410 0.10 23.78 16.05
CA ILE A 410 -0.27 22.50 15.45
C ILE A 410 0.99 21.82 14.93
N GLN A 411 1.07 20.50 15.09
CA GLN A 411 2.06 19.69 14.40
C GLN A 411 1.42 18.37 13.96
N VAL A 412 1.55 18.06 12.68
CA VAL A 412 1.00 16.83 12.09
C VAL A 412 2.02 15.72 12.23
N PHE A 413 1.61 14.59 12.79
CA PHE A 413 2.37 13.34 12.81
C PHE A 413 1.68 12.30 11.92
N ALA A 414 2.40 11.23 11.63
CA ALA A 414 1.94 10.14 10.79
C ALA A 414 0.58 9.61 11.26
N PHE A 415 0.40 9.37 12.56
CA PHE A 415 -0.80 8.70 13.08
C PHE A 415 -1.80 9.60 13.79
N ASP A 416 -1.44 10.85 14.09
CA ASP A 416 -2.30 11.79 14.79
C ASP A 416 -1.81 13.23 14.58
N THR A 417 -2.64 14.21 14.93
CA THR A 417 -2.27 15.62 14.91
C THR A 417 -2.29 16.17 16.33
N LEU A 418 -1.19 16.78 16.72
CA LEU A 418 -1.05 17.44 18.01
C LEU A 418 -1.44 18.91 17.87
N TYR A 419 -2.09 19.44 18.90
CA TYR A 419 -2.40 20.87 18.97
C TYR A 419 -2.27 21.40 20.39
N ARG A 420 -2.09 22.72 20.51
CA ARG A 420 -2.07 23.45 21.77
C ARG A 420 -2.68 24.83 21.58
N VAL A 421 -3.47 25.27 22.56
CA VAL A 421 -3.96 26.65 22.69
C VAL A 421 -2.98 27.46 23.53
N GLY A 422 -2.40 28.53 22.97
CA GLY A 422 -1.40 29.36 23.67
C GLY A 422 -0.27 28.53 24.29
N ASN A 423 -0.04 28.71 25.60
CA ASN A 423 0.94 27.96 26.39
C ASN A 423 0.33 26.79 27.20
N GLY A 424 -0.87 26.35 26.85
CA GLY A 424 -1.57 25.25 27.53
C GLY A 424 -0.95 23.86 27.33
N PRO A 425 -1.61 22.78 27.76
CA PRO A 425 -1.15 21.42 27.50
C PRO A 425 -1.24 21.07 26.00
N VAL A 426 -0.34 20.22 25.52
CA VAL A 426 -0.44 19.60 24.19
C VAL A 426 -1.53 18.53 24.23
N ARG A 427 -2.44 18.56 23.26
CA ARG A 427 -3.60 17.68 23.13
C ARG A 427 -3.59 16.97 21.78
N ARG A 428 -4.33 15.86 21.67
CA ARG A 428 -4.42 15.06 20.45
C ARG A 428 -5.75 15.24 19.75
N GLN A 429 -5.72 15.38 18.43
CA GLN A 429 -6.94 15.43 17.61
C GLN A 429 -7.80 14.18 17.84
N SER A 430 -7.20 12.99 17.94
CA SER A 430 -7.91 11.73 18.18
C SER A 430 -8.72 11.67 19.48
N GLN A 431 -8.52 12.60 20.41
CA GLN A 431 -9.27 12.69 21.68
C GLN A 431 -10.50 13.59 21.60
N LEU A 432 -10.70 14.28 20.48
CA LEU A 432 -11.87 15.12 20.26
C LEU A 432 -13.08 14.29 19.83
N THR A 433 -14.27 14.80 20.16
CA THR A 433 -15.52 14.23 19.66
C THR A 433 -15.54 14.20 18.13
N LEU A 434 -15.75 13.01 17.56
CA LEU A 434 -15.83 12.81 16.12
C LEU A 434 -17.10 13.47 15.53
N PRO A 435 -17.03 14.00 14.29
CA PRO A 435 -18.23 14.38 13.56
C PRO A 435 -19.13 13.16 13.31
N PRO A 436 -20.47 13.32 13.35
CA PRO A 436 -21.41 12.22 13.14
C PRO A 436 -21.18 11.43 11.84
N GLN A 437 -20.75 12.11 10.77
CA GLN A 437 -20.44 11.46 9.49
C GLN A 437 -19.31 10.43 9.60
N VAL A 438 -18.29 10.73 10.41
CA VAL A 438 -17.16 9.83 10.67
C VAL A 438 -17.58 8.74 11.65
N GLU A 439 -18.23 9.12 12.74
CA GLU A 439 -18.67 8.20 13.78
C GLU A 439 -19.64 7.13 13.23
N GLN A 440 -20.59 7.54 12.38
CA GLN A 440 -21.63 6.67 11.83
C GLN A 440 -21.19 5.96 10.55
N TRP A 441 -20.04 6.30 9.97
CA TRP A 441 -19.56 5.69 8.73
C TRP A 441 -19.48 4.17 8.84
N LYS A 442 -20.02 3.47 7.84
CA LYS A 442 -19.84 2.02 7.67
C LYS A 442 -19.65 1.74 6.18
N PRO A 443 -18.60 1.00 5.78
CA PRO A 443 -18.44 0.62 4.39
C PRO A 443 -19.59 -0.30 3.97
N LYS A 444 -20.00 -0.22 2.70
CA LYS A 444 -20.85 -1.25 2.10
C LYS A 444 -20.05 -2.56 2.02
N ILE A 445 -20.77 -3.68 2.10
CA ILE A 445 -20.17 -5.00 1.92
C ILE A 445 -19.51 -5.04 0.55
N ALA A 446 -18.19 -5.14 0.54
CA ALA A 446 -17.42 -5.33 -0.67
C ALA A 446 -17.43 -6.81 -1.05
N THR A 447 -17.42 -7.11 -2.35
CA THR A 447 -16.95 -8.42 -2.79
C THR A 447 -15.43 -8.42 -2.62
N PRO A 448 -14.84 -9.32 -1.80
CA PRO A 448 -13.40 -9.43 -1.72
C PRO A 448 -12.84 -9.60 -3.14
N PRO A 449 -11.70 -8.95 -3.49
CA PRO A 449 -11.03 -9.27 -4.73
C PRO A 449 -10.83 -10.78 -4.76
N PRO A 450 -11.02 -11.44 -5.93
CA PRO A 450 -10.80 -12.87 -6.03
C PRO A 450 -9.40 -13.11 -5.52
N VAL A 451 -9.29 -13.93 -4.47
CA VAL A 451 -8.01 -14.49 -4.08
C VAL A 451 -7.51 -15.13 -5.36
N VAL A 452 -6.45 -14.56 -5.96
CA VAL A 452 -5.63 -15.38 -6.83
C VAL A 452 -5.16 -16.43 -5.87
N GLU A 453 -5.81 -17.60 -5.86
CA GLU A 453 -5.15 -18.76 -5.32
C GLU A 453 -3.85 -18.80 -6.13
N PRO A 454 -2.67 -18.61 -5.51
CA PRO A 454 -1.45 -19.02 -6.18
C PRO A 454 -1.76 -20.40 -6.74
N ALA A 455 -1.60 -20.58 -8.04
CA ALA A 455 -1.78 -21.89 -8.65
C ALA A 455 -1.05 -22.88 -7.75
N VAL A 456 -1.83 -23.76 -7.09
CA VAL A 456 -1.35 -24.69 -6.05
C VAL A 456 -0.79 -24.02 -4.77
N THR A 457 -1.65 -23.43 -3.93
CA THR A 457 -1.38 -23.30 -2.49
C THR A 457 -2.25 -24.27 -1.71
N ARG A 458 -1.63 -25.31 -1.15
CA ARG A 458 -2.30 -26.11 -0.13
C ARG A 458 -2.34 -25.27 1.16
N GLN A 459 -3.52 -25.03 1.72
CA GLN A 459 -3.60 -24.62 3.12
C GLN A 459 -3.05 -25.77 3.98
N ILE A 460 -1.89 -25.57 4.60
CA ILE A 460 -1.32 -26.53 5.55
C ILE A 460 -1.33 -25.90 6.94
N THR A 461 -2.05 -26.54 7.85
CA THR A 461 -1.89 -26.30 9.29
C THR A 461 -0.56 -26.89 9.70
N LEU A 462 0.41 -26.04 10.07
CA LEU A 462 1.64 -26.53 10.69
C LEU A 462 1.28 -27.27 11.99
N PRO A 463 1.87 -28.43 12.28
CA PRO A 463 1.55 -29.18 13.48
C PRO A 463 1.91 -28.35 14.74
N THR A 464 1.00 -28.32 15.70
CA THR A 464 1.28 -27.75 17.03
C THR A 464 2.16 -28.74 17.79
N GLY A 465 3.41 -28.38 18.11
CA GLY A 465 4.35 -29.25 18.85
C GLY A 465 5.55 -29.78 18.07
N GLY A 466 5.87 -29.23 16.89
CA GLY A 466 7.04 -29.61 16.08
C GLY A 466 6.68 -30.52 14.88
N PHE A 467 7.69 -31.00 14.16
CA PHE A 467 7.50 -31.85 12.97
C PHE A 467 7.77 -33.33 13.33
N PRO A 468 6.74 -34.13 13.67
CA PRO A 468 6.94 -35.54 13.98
C PRO A 468 7.43 -36.30 12.74
N MET A 469 8.40 -37.19 12.94
CA MET A 469 8.88 -38.04 11.85
C MET A 469 7.78 -39.00 11.38
N PRO A 470 7.64 -39.23 10.06
CA PRO A 470 6.61 -40.11 9.52
C PRO A 470 6.81 -41.56 10.00
N PRO A 471 5.72 -42.31 10.21
CA PRO A 471 5.80 -43.71 10.62
C PRO A 471 6.51 -44.57 9.55
N GLY A 472 7.10 -45.68 9.98
CA GLY A 472 7.79 -46.63 9.10
C GLY A 472 9.18 -47.02 9.62
N ASP A 473 9.79 -47.98 8.95
CA ASP A 473 11.15 -48.42 9.27
C ASP A 473 12.19 -47.40 8.78
N ARG A 474 12.81 -46.68 9.72
CA ARG A 474 13.82 -45.65 9.42
C ARG A 474 15.11 -46.23 8.82
N ALA A 475 15.37 -47.52 8.97
CA ALA A 475 16.51 -48.19 8.34
C ALA A 475 16.25 -48.51 6.86
N SER A 476 14.99 -48.45 6.42
CA SER A 476 14.61 -48.76 5.05
C SER A 476 15.11 -47.72 4.04
N PRO A 477 15.64 -48.14 2.87
CA PRO A 477 15.95 -47.22 1.77
C PRO A 477 14.70 -46.54 1.18
N GLN A 478 13.49 -46.98 1.52
CA GLN A 478 12.23 -46.36 1.14
C GLN A 478 11.73 -45.31 2.13
N TRP A 479 12.38 -45.11 3.28
CA TRP A 479 12.00 -44.10 4.26
C TRP A 479 12.73 -42.75 4.02
N PRO A 480 12.07 -41.58 4.11
CA PRO A 480 10.67 -41.37 4.43
C PRO A 480 9.73 -41.76 3.28
N PRO A 481 8.44 -42.01 3.54
CA PRO A 481 7.46 -42.13 2.45
C PRO A 481 7.36 -40.83 1.64
N PRO A 482 7.05 -40.90 0.33
CA PRO A 482 6.83 -39.71 -0.49
C PRO A 482 5.64 -38.90 0.02
N PRO A 483 5.62 -37.57 -0.22
CA PRO A 483 4.49 -36.74 0.15
C PRO A 483 3.26 -37.05 -0.72
N ASP A 484 2.11 -36.55 -0.31
CA ASP A 484 0.83 -36.67 -1.03
C ASP A 484 0.70 -35.74 -2.25
N PHE A 485 1.72 -34.92 -2.52
CA PHE A 485 1.84 -34.11 -3.73
C PHE A 485 2.93 -34.63 -4.68
N LYS A 486 2.88 -34.19 -5.94
CA LYS A 486 3.78 -34.62 -7.02
C LYS A 486 4.79 -33.51 -7.37
N PRO A 487 5.98 -33.87 -7.89
CA PRO A 487 6.96 -32.89 -8.36
C PRO A 487 6.49 -32.17 -9.64
N LEU A 488 7.11 -31.03 -9.94
CA LEU A 488 6.83 -30.25 -11.16
C LEU A 488 7.71 -30.78 -12.30
N VAL A 489 7.15 -31.65 -13.12
CA VAL A 489 7.89 -32.41 -14.13
C VAL A 489 7.95 -31.71 -15.49
N THR A 490 6.92 -30.99 -15.92
CA THR A 490 6.88 -30.32 -17.23
C THR A 490 7.26 -28.84 -17.15
N ALA A 491 7.69 -28.28 -18.28
CA ALA A 491 7.93 -26.84 -18.40
C ALA A 491 6.66 -26.05 -18.11
N ALA A 492 5.52 -26.49 -18.65
CA ALA A 492 4.24 -25.82 -18.46
C ALA A 492 3.86 -25.70 -16.98
N GLN A 493 4.11 -26.75 -16.18
CA GLN A 493 3.87 -26.71 -14.73
C GLN A 493 4.75 -25.68 -14.02
N ARG A 494 6.05 -25.65 -14.33
CA ARG A 494 6.99 -24.69 -13.73
C ARG A 494 6.69 -23.27 -14.17
N GLN A 495 6.46 -23.05 -15.45
CA GLN A 495 6.17 -21.73 -16.03
C GLN A 495 4.84 -21.16 -15.56
N ALA A 496 3.83 -22.00 -15.30
CA ALA A 496 2.58 -21.56 -14.70
C ALA A 496 2.77 -20.98 -13.29
N LEU A 497 3.77 -21.45 -12.55
CA LEU A 497 4.04 -21.02 -11.17
C LEU A 497 5.09 -19.91 -11.08
N PHE A 498 6.15 -20.02 -11.87
CA PHE A 498 7.35 -19.20 -11.76
C PHE A 498 7.53 -18.26 -12.97
N GLY A 499 6.62 -18.31 -13.94
CA GLY A 499 6.68 -17.52 -15.16
C GLY A 499 7.50 -18.18 -16.26
N ALA A 500 7.15 -17.88 -17.51
CA ALA A 500 7.90 -18.31 -18.68
C ALA A 500 9.02 -17.32 -19.02
N TYR A 501 10.10 -17.84 -19.62
CA TYR A 501 11.17 -17.04 -20.16
C TYR A 501 11.76 -17.70 -21.41
N GLU A 502 12.29 -16.86 -22.30
CA GLU A 502 13.07 -17.30 -23.44
C GLU A 502 14.52 -17.55 -23.02
N PHE A 503 15.20 -18.47 -23.68
CA PHE A 503 16.59 -18.81 -23.40
C PHE A 503 17.31 -19.28 -24.65
N VAL A 504 18.63 -19.26 -24.61
CA VAL A 504 19.49 -19.94 -25.59
C VAL A 504 20.48 -20.86 -24.87
N PRO A 505 20.86 -22.00 -25.45
CA PRO A 505 21.97 -22.81 -24.94
C PRO A 505 23.25 -21.98 -24.78
N ASP A 506 23.97 -22.19 -23.69
CA ASP A 506 25.24 -21.53 -23.38
C ASP A 506 26.25 -22.54 -22.79
N PRO A 507 26.73 -23.50 -23.61
CA PRO A 507 27.64 -24.56 -23.18
C PRO A 507 29.01 -24.02 -22.71
N GLY A 508 29.34 -22.76 -23.02
CA GLY A 508 30.59 -22.12 -22.61
C GLY A 508 30.64 -21.77 -21.12
N ARG A 509 29.48 -21.60 -20.47
CA ARG A 509 29.36 -21.33 -19.03
C ARG A 509 29.34 -22.61 -18.19
N ASP A 510 28.60 -23.59 -18.67
CA ASP A 510 28.42 -24.92 -18.09
C ASP A 510 28.05 -25.81 -19.28
N ARG A 511 28.53 -27.06 -19.35
CA ARG A 511 28.18 -27.99 -20.44
C ARG A 511 26.66 -28.10 -20.68
N ASP A 512 25.86 -28.00 -19.62
CA ASP A 512 24.40 -28.03 -19.67
C ASP A 512 23.78 -26.61 -19.52
N GLY A 513 24.58 -25.55 -19.63
CA GLY A 513 24.21 -24.17 -19.32
C GLY A 513 23.27 -23.52 -20.33
N ILE A 514 22.49 -22.55 -19.85
CA ILE A 514 21.66 -21.67 -20.68
C ILE A 514 21.88 -20.20 -20.31
N ARG A 515 21.54 -19.31 -21.26
CA ARG A 515 21.40 -17.88 -21.04
C ARG A 515 19.94 -17.48 -21.17
N ILE A 516 19.36 -17.01 -20.06
CA ILE A 516 18.00 -16.46 -20.01
C ILE A 516 17.98 -15.12 -20.74
N LEU A 517 16.98 -14.89 -21.58
CA LEU A 517 16.76 -13.65 -22.32
C LEU A 517 15.74 -12.74 -21.59
N GLY A 518 15.85 -11.44 -21.83
CA GLY A 518 14.95 -10.45 -21.23
C GLY A 518 15.20 -10.20 -19.73
N SER A 519 14.14 -9.81 -19.01
CA SER A 519 14.22 -9.34 -17.62
C SER A 519 13.81 -10.38 -16.57
N TRP A 520 13.40 -11.58 -16.98
CA TRP A 520 12.81 -12.57 -16.08
C TRP A 520 13.72 -12.90 -14.88
N GLU A 521 15.03 -13.07 -15.10
CA GLU A 521 15.97 -13.35 -14.00
C GLU A 521 16.05 -12.20 -13.00
N GLN A 522 16.08 -10.95 -13.46
CA GLN A 522 16.17 -9.77 -12.59
C GLN A 522 14.88 -9.55 -11.79
N GLU A 523 13.74 -9.89 -12.38
CA GLU A 523 12.42 -9.74 -11.77
C GLU A 523 12.08 -10.85 -10.77
N ASN A 524 12.64 -12.05 -10.95
CA ASN A 524 12.18 -13.24 -10.24
C ASN A 524 13.25 -13.89 -9.35
N ILE A 525 14.53 -13.68 -9.61
CA ILE A 525 15.62 -14.27 -8.81
C ILE A 525 16.22 -13.23 -7.88
N VAL A 526 15.98 -13.42 -6.58
CA VAL A 526 16.46 -12.55 -5.51
C VAL A 526 17.58 -13.22 -4.71
N THR A 527 18.38 -12.40 -4.03
CA THR A 527 19.35 -12.89 -3.04
C THR A 527 18.63 -13.10 -1.71
N VAL A 528 18.75 -14.30 -1.14
CA VAL A 528 18.19 -14.68 0.15
C VAL A 528 19.32 -15.05 1.10
N GLN A 529 19.22 -14.57 2.34
CA GLN A 529 20.15 -14.92 3.41
C GLN A 529 19.59 -16.12 4.18
N ILE A 530 20.31 -17.25 4.20
CA ILE A 530 19.98 -18.39 5.07
C ILE A 530 20.94 -18.37 6.27
N PRO A 531 20.51 -17.89 7.45
CA PRO A 531 21.38 -17.79 8.62
C PRO A 531 22.03 -19.12 9.03
N GLN A 532 21.30 -20.22 8.85
CA GLN A 532 21.71 -21.57 9.24
C GLN A 532 22.95 -22.08 8.47
N LEU A 533 23.30 -21.46 7.34
CA LEU A 533 24.52 -21.79 6.59
C LEU A 533 25.79 -21.11 7.15
N ILE A 534 25.63 -20.05 7.95
CA ILE A 534 26.74 -19.22 8.40
C ILE A 534 27.47 -19.91 9.57
N GLY A 535 28.80 -20.02 9.47
CA GLY A 535 29.64 -20.48 10.59
C GLY A 535 29.56 -21.97 10.95
N ARG A 536 28.86 -22.80 10.16
CA ARG A 536 28.68 -24.25 10.42
C ARG A 536 29.70 -25.19 9.74
N ASN A 537 30.76 -24.64 9.13
CA ASN A 537 31.77 -25.42 8.39
C ASN A 537 31.17 -26.39 7.35
N ILE A 538 30.11 -25.96 6.67
CA ILE A 538 29.45 -26.73 5.60
C ILE A 538 30.26 -26.54 4.31
N ARG A 539 30.78 -27.63 3.75
CA ARG A 539 31.64 -27.56 2.56
C ARG A 539 30.85 -26.99 1.38
N GLY A 540 31.39 -25.97 0.71
CA GLY A 540 30.74 -25.34 -0.46
C GLY A 540 29.64 -24.32 -0.12
N ALA A 541 29.29 -24.13 1.16
CA ALA A 541 28.31 -23.13 1.54
C ALA A 541 28.88 -21.70 1.41
N PRO A 542 28.07 -20.73 0.94
CA PRO A 542 28.49 -19.33 0.91
C PRO A 542 28.78 -18.85 2.34
N ALA A 543 29.94 -18.20 2.55
CA ALA A 543 30.40 -17.81 3.89
C ALA A 543 29.44 -16.84 4.61
N ASN A 544 28.76 -15.99 3.84
CA ASN A 544 27.72 -15.11 4.36
C ASN A 544 26.35 -15.78 4.42
N GLY A 545 26.16 -16.99 3.87
CA GLY A 545 24.87 -17.69 3.78
C GLY A 545 23.98 -17.21 2.63
N ALA A 546 24.52 -16.41 1.69
CA ALA A 546 23.72 -15.75 0.66
C ALA A 546 23.55 -16.67 -0.55
N ILE A 547 22.31 -16.92 -0.94
CA ILE A 547 21.98 -17.75 -2.09
C ILE A 547 21.05 -16.99 -3.04
N ARG A 548 20.99 -17.42 -4.30
CA ARG A 548 20.01 -16.90 -5.27
C ARG A 548 18.81 -17.85 -5.32
N TRP A 549 17.61 -17.29 -5.27
CA TRP A 549 16.36 -18.04 -5.13
C TRP A 549 15.18 -17.32 -5.78
N HIS A 550 14.13 -18.06 -6.15
CA HIS A 550 12.92 -17.48 -6.71
C HIS A 550 12.14 -16.69 -5.66
N ARG A 551 11.75 -15.45 -5.99
CA ARG A 551 11.07 -14.53 -5.07
C ARG A 551 9.79 -15.08 -4.44
N LEU A 552 9.07 -15.95 -5.15
CA LEU A 552 7.83 -16.58 -4.65
C LEU A 552 8.06 -17.64 -3.57
N ALA A 553 9.25 -18.24 -3.51
CA ALA A 553 9.54 -19.36 -2.61
C ALA A 553 10.50 -18.99 -1.47
N VAL A 554 10.73 -17.70 -1.22
CA VAL A 554 11.66 -17.21 -0.20
C VAL A 554 11.18 -17.58 1.21
N ASN A 555 9.92 -17.29 1.53
CA ASN A 555 9.37 -17.53 2.87
C ASN A 555 9.36 -19.01 3.22
N GLN A 556 8.88 -19.88 2.31
CA GLN A 556 8.88 -21.32 2.53
C GLN A 556 10.30 -21.89 2.71
N LEU A 557 11.29 -21.36 1.99
CA LEU A 557 12.69 -21.76 2.15
C LEU A 557 13.21 -21.38 3.54
N LEU A 558 13.02 -20.13 3.96
CA LEU A 558 13.47 -19.67 5.28
C LEU A 558 12.80 -20.44 6.42
N ARG A 559 11.50 -20.74 6.28
CA ARG A 559 10.75 -21.52 7.26
C ARG A 559 11.22 -22.99 7.32
N LEU A 560 11.55 -23.59 6.19
CA LEU A 560 12.14 -24.94 6.14
C LEU A 560 13.46 -25.01 6.90
N TRP A 561 14.39 -24.09 6.62
CA TRP A 561 15.70 -24.08 7.29
C TRP A 561 15.59 -23.82 8.79
N LYS A 562 14.66 -22.97 9.20
CA LYS A 562 14.32 -22.77 10.62
C LYS A 562 13.75 -24.05 11.24
N ALA A 563 12.87 -24.77 10.55
CA ALA A 563 12.32 -26.02 11.04
C ALA A 563 13.38 -27.12 11.21
N TRP A 564 14.36 -27.20 10.31
CA TRP A 564 15.51 -28.09 10.48
C TRP A 564 16.38 -27.71 11.69
N GLU A 565 16.51 -26.42 11.98
CA GLU A 565 17.18 -25.93 13.18
C GLU A 565 16.45 -26.33 14.46
N GLU A 566 15.14 -26.05 14.52
CA GLU A 566 14.27 -26.37 15.66
C GLU A 566 14.19 -27.88 15.91
N ALA A 567 14.28 -28.69 14.86
CA ALA A 567 14.36 -30.14 14.94
C ALA A 567 15.75 -30.68 15.31
N GLY A 568 16.77 -29.81 15.42
CA GLY A 568 18.15 -30.21 15.75
C GLY A 568 18.86 -30.98 14.63
N LEU A 569 18.44 -30.82 13.38
CA LEU A 569 18.92 -31.62 12.24
C LEU A 569 19.97 -30.92 11.36
N LEU A 570 20.40 -29.71 11.69
CA LEU A 570 21.34 -28.97 10.86
C LEU A 570 22.72 -29.62 10.76
N ASP A 571 23.08 -30.52 11.68
CA ASP A 571 24.29 -31.34 11.60
C ASP A 571 24.25 -32.36 10.46
N ARG A 572 23.07 -32.64 9.89
CA ARG A 572 22.90 -33.46 8.69
C ARG A 572 23.38 -32.76 7.42
N VAL A 573 23.41 -31.43 7.38
CA VAL A 573 23.87 -30.68 6.20
C VAL A 573 25.38 -30.46 6.28
N ILE A 574 26.14 -31.24 5.50
CA ILE A 574 27.61 -31.25 5.52
C ILE A 574 28.22 -30.66 4.25
N ILE A 575 27.47 -30.66 3.13
CA ILE A 575 27.90 -30.08 1.85
C ILE A 575 26.74 -29.27 1.26
N TRP A 576 27.04 -28.07 0.76
CA TRP A 576 26.13 -27.28 -0.04
C TRP A 576 26.58 -27.34 -1.50
N ASN A 577 25.72 -27.84 -2.39
CA ASN A 577 26.04 -28.07 -3.79
C ASN A 577 25.44 -27.00 -4.72
N GLY A 578 24.58 -26.10 -4.21
CA GLY A 578 24.12 -24.91 -4.91
C GLY A 578 22.59 -24.80 -4.99
N SER A 579 22.11 -23.61 -5.40
CA SER A 579 20.71 -23.33 -5.67
C SER A 579 20.49 -22.88 -7.12
N TYR A 580 20.21 -21.61 -7.38
CA TYR A 580 19.96 -21.09 -8.72
C TYR A 580 21.13 -21.34 -9.67
N SER A 581 20.84 -22.03 -10.77
CA SER A 581 21.78 -22.31 -11.86
C SER A 581 20.98 -22.38 -13.17
N PRO A 582 21.14 -21.42 -14.10
CA PRO A 582 20.43 -21.44 -15.37
C PRO A 582 21.03 -22.52 -16.28
N ARG A 583 20.44 -23.72 -16.23
CA ARG A 583 20.89 -24.91 -16.97
C ARG A 583 19.74 -25.86 -17.33
N PHE A 584 19.99 -26.70 -18.31
CA PHE A 584 19.21 -27.91 -18.55
C PHE A 584 19.40 -28.95 -17.43
N ILE A 585 18.52 -29.95 -17.40
CA ILE A 585 18.67 -31.15 -16.58
C ILE A 585 19.95 -31.89 -17.03
N ARG A 586 20.79 -32.27 -16.06
CA ARG A 586 22.11 -32.89 -16.34
C ARG A 586 21.98 -34.09 -17.27
N GLY A 587 22.63 -34.00 -18.43
CA GLY A 587 22.68 -35.08 -19.42
C GLY A 587 21.45 -35.20 -20.35
N ARG A 588 20.51 -34.26 -20.32
CA ARG A 588 19.54 -34.08 -21.42
C ARG A 588 20.25 -33.46 -22.63
N LYS A 589 19.75 -33.76 -23.84
CA LYS A 589 20.35 -33.30 -25.12
C LYS A 589 19.38 -32.51 -26.00
N ASP A 590 18.13 -32.37 -25.58
CA ASP A 590 17.11 -31.62 -26.28
C ASP A 590 17.01 -30.21 -25.69
N ASP A 591 17.21 -29.19 -26.53
CA ASP A 591 17.21 -27.78 -26.13
C ASP A 591 15.79 -27.21 -26.02
N THR A 592 14.91 -27.93 -25.32
CA THR A 592 13.50 -27.57 -25.14
C THR A 592 13.24 -27.08 -23.72
N ALA A 593 12.15 -26.33 -23.53
CA ALA A 593 11.75 -25.86 -22.21
C ALA A 593 11.50 -27.02 -21.22
N ASP A 594 11.06 -28.19 -21.70
CA ASP A 594 10.83 -29.38 -20.88
C ASP A 594 12.12 -29.95 -20.28
N SER A 595 13.26 -29.65 -20.90
CA SER A 595 14.58 -30.02 -20.42
C SER A 595 15.21 -29.03 -19.45
N LEU A 596 14.54 -27.91 -19.12
CA LEU A 596 15.00 -26.99 -18.09
C LEU A 596 14.94 -27.60 -16.70
N SER A 597 16.02 -27.44 -15.93
CA SER A 597 16.08 -27.88 -14.53
C SER A 597 15.30 -26.94 -13.60
N ASN A 598 14.78 -27.44 -12.48
CA ASN A 598 14.24 -26.58 -11.42
C ASN A 598 15.28 -25.59 -10.85
N HIS A 599 16.58 -25.88 -10.96
CA HIS A 599 17.62 -24.90 -10.65
C HIS A 599 17.57 -23.66 -11.56
N ALA A 600 17.12 -23.79 -12.81
CA ALA A 600 17.01 -22.68 -13.75
C ALA A 600 15.86 -21.72 -13.40
N PHE A 601 14.89 -22.19 -12.62
CA PHE A 601 13.82 -21.37 -12.07
C PHE A 601 14.16 -20.80 -10.68
N GLY A 602 15.28 -21.20 -10.08
CA GLY A 602 15.65 -20.80 -8.72
C GLY A 602 14.78 -21.43 -7.64
N THR A 603 14.24 -22.61 -7.92
CA THR A 603 13.28 -23.32 -7.05
C THR A 603 13.82 -24.65 -6.54
N ALA A 604 15.11 -24.91 -6.73
CA ALA A 604 15.77 -26.10 -6.21
C ALA A 604 17.12 -25.80 -5.60
N PHE A 605 17.50 -26.62 -4.61
CA PHE A 605 18.84 -26.66 -4.05
C PHE A 605 19.33 -28.10 -3.89
N ASP A 606 20.65 -28.25 -3.96
CA ASP A 606 21.34 -29.53 -3.78
C ASP A 606 22.21 -29.48 -2.52
N ILE A 607 22.16 -30.55 -1.71
CA ILE A 607 23.00 -30.74 -0.52
C ILE A 607 23.57 -32.15 -0.43
N ASN A 608 24.71 -32.27 0.26
CA ASN A 608 25.35 -33.54 0.59
C ASN A 608 25.73 -34.41 -0.61
N TYR A 609 26.00 -33.82 -1.77
CA TYR A 609 26.64 -34.53 -2.88
C TYR A 609 28.17 -34.44 -2.79
N ASP A 610 28.83 -35.60 -2.78
CA ASP A 610 30.28 -35.71 -2.87
C ASP A 610 30.67 -36.56 -4.09
N PRO A 611 31.33 -36.00 -5.11
CA PRO A 611 31.75 -36.76 -6.28
C PRO A 611 32.81 -37.83 -5.98
N ALA A 612 33.59 -37.70 -4.91
CA ALA A 612 34.64 -38.66 -4.57
C ALA A 612 34.07 -39.98 -4.02
N THR A 613 32.94 -39.92 -3.33
CA THR A 613 32.27 -41.09 -2.72
C THR A 613 30.94 -41.42 -3.39
N ASN A 614 30.52 -40.60 -4.37
CA ASN A 614 29.19 -40.61 -4.97
C ASN A 614 28.05 -40.52 -3.94
N LEU A 615 28.31 -39.85 -2.80
CA LEU A 615 27.33 -39.65 -1.74
C LEU A 615 26.11 -38.92 -2.31
N ASN A 616 24.91 -39.48 -2.13
CA ASN A 616 23.64 -38.95 -2.62
C ASN A 616 23.61 -38.61 -4.14
N GLY A 617 24.50 -39.22 -4.92
CA GLY A 617 24.61 -38.95 -6.35
C GLY A 617 23.46 -39.50 -7.19
N LEU A 618 23.42 -39.07 -8.45
CA LEU A 618 22.40 -39.51 -9.41
C LEU A 618 22.38 -41.02 -9.58
N ASN A 619 21.18 -41.60 -9.52
CA ASN A 619 20.89 -43.03 -9.64
C ASN A 619 21.55 -43.92 -8.58
N ALA A 620 22.04 -43.34 -7.48
CA ALA A 620 22.54 -44.07 -6.33
C ALA A 620 21.49 -44.08 -5.21
N VAL A 621 21.53 -45.11 -4.35
CA VAL A 621 20.69 -45.15 -3.14
C VAL A 621 21.15 -44.02 -2.20
N PRO A 622 20.29 -43.06 -1.82
CA PRO A 622 20.68 -41.99 -0.90
C PRO A 622 21.03 -42.53 0.48
N ALA A 623 21.97 -41.86 1.16
CA ALA A 623 22.48 -42.27 2.47
C ALA A 623 21.34 -42.58 3.46
N LEU A 624 21.41 -43.75 4.10
CA LEU A 624 20.40 -44.23 5.06
C LEU A 624 20.47 -43.41 6.36
N VAL A 625 19.38 -43.43 7.14
CA VAL A 625 19.36 -42.75 8.45
C VAL A 625 20.52 -43.25 9.32
N GLY A 626 21.24 -42.32 9.93
CA GLY A 626 22.44 -42.60 10.72
C GLY A 626 23.75 -42.66 9.92
N GLN A 627 23.70 -42.71 8.59
CA GLN A 627 24.90 -42.58 7.75
C GLN A 627 25.28 -41.10 7.58
N PRO A 628 26.59 -40.78 7.46
CA PRO A 628 27.05 -39.42 7.19
C PRO A 628 26.38 -38.82 5.94
N GLY A 629 25.86 -37.60 6.07
CA GLY A 629 25.21 -36.87 4.97
C GLY A 629 23.82 -37.39 4.58
N SER A 630 23.17 -38.21 5.40
CA SER A 630 21.77 -38.59 5.19
C SER A 630 20.85 -37.37 5.26
N VAL A 631 19.99 -37.22 4.25
CA VAL A 631 19.00 -36.13 4.15
C VAL A 631 17.58 -36.62 4.37
N ARG A 632 17.37 -37.88 4.78
CA ARG A 632 16.04 -38.50 4.88
C ARG A 632 15.17 -37.86 5.96
N GLU A 633 15.75 -37.50 7.10
CA GLU A 633 15.06 -36.74 8.16
C GLU A 633 14.74 -35.30 7.71
N LEU A 634 15.64 -34.70 6.94
CA LEU A 634 15.44 -33.37 6.35
C LEU A 634 14.28 -33.39 5.34
N ALA A 635 14.21 -34.42 4.49
CA ALA A 635 13.17 -34.64 3.51
C ALA A 635 11.78 -34.79 4.14
N ALA A 636 11.68 -35.57 5.23
CA ALA A 636 10.43 -35.69 5.97
C ALA A 636 9.86 -34.33 6.40
N ILE A 637 10.71 -33.43 6.91
CA ILE A 637 10.31 -32.06 7.28
C ILE A 637 10.03 -31.20 6.04
N ALA A 638 10.86 -31.32 5.00
CA ALA A 638 10.74 -30.54 3.77
C ALA A 638 9.39 -30.72 3.07
N HIS A 639 8.79 -31.91 3.18
CA HIS A 639 7.44 -32.19 2.67
C HIS A 639 6.38 -31.26 3.25
N HIS A 640 6.47 -30.87 4.52
CA HIS A 640 5.52 -29.92 5.14
C HIS A 640 5.61 -28.51 4.53
N PHE A 641 6.76 -28.17 3.94
CA PHE A 641 7.04 -26.88 3.32
C PHE A 641 6.89 -26.90 1.79
N GLY A 642 6.27 -27.95 1.24
CA GLY A 642 5.98 -28.05 -0.20
C GLY A 642 7.20 -28.39 -1.06
N PHE A 643 8.29 -28.84 -0.44
CA PHE A 643 9.46 -29.35 -1.16
C PHE A 643 9.29 -30.83 -1.45
N TYR A 644 9.63 -31.23 -2.66
CA TYR A 644 9.74 -32.63 -3.06
C TYR A 644 11.22 -33.03 -3.07
N TRP A 645 11.52 -34.20 -2.51
CA TRP A 645 12.87 -34.72 -2.45
C TRP A 645 13.17 -35.65 -3.63
N GLY A 646 14.29 -35.44 -4.32
CA GLY A 646 14.70 -36.21 -5.50
C GLY A 646 15.02 -37.69 -5.21
N GLY A 647 15.19 -38.07 -3.93
CA GLY A 647 15.23 -39.47 -3.51
C GLY A 647 13.94 -40.26 -3.80
N HIS A 648 12.85 -39.58 -4.17
CA HIS A 648 11.58 -40.20 -4.60
C HIS A 648 11.40 -40.25 -6.13
N PHE A 649 12.38 -39.79 -6.91
CA PHE A 649 12.31 -39.84 -8.37
C PHE A 649 12.56 -41.26 -8.91
N PRO A 650 12.02 -41.61 -10.09
CA PRO A 650 12.36 -42.86 -10.77
C PRO A 650 13.86 -42.99 -11.04
N ARG A 651 14.51 -41.89 -11.41
CA ARG A 651 15.97 -41.76 -11.42
C ARG A 651 16.36 -41.03 -10.15
N LEU A 652 16.86 -41.78 -9.16
CA LEU A 652 17.15 -41.25 -7.84
C LEU A 652 18.09 -40.03 -7.91
N ASP A 653 17.78 -39.00 -7.15
CA ASP A 653 18.61 -37.80 -7.02
C ASP A 653 18.63 -37.38 -5.54
N GLY A 654 19.46 -38.06 -4.74
CA GLY A 654 19.41 -37.97 -3.28
C GLY A 654 19.79 -36.60 -2.74
N MET A 655 20.56 -35.81 -3.48
CA MET A 655 21.00 -34.47 -3.09
C MET A 655 19.92 -33.40 -3.28
N HIS A 656 18.92 -33.68 -4.11
CA HIS A 656 18.07 -32.67 -4.72
C HIS A 656 16.78 -32.39 -3.93
N PHE A 657 16.48 -31.11 -3.72
CA PHE A 657 15.22 -30.63 -3.16
C PHE A 657 14.64 -29.58 -4.09
N GLU A 658 13.38 -29.71 -4.48
CA GLU A 658 12.69 -28.77 -5.35
C GLU A 658 11.34 -28.33 -4.78
N VAL A 659 10.94 -27.09 -5.05
CA VAL A 659 9.60 -26.61 -4.75
C VAL A 659 8.61 -27.31 -5.67
N ALA A 660 7.72 -28.11 -5.10
CA ALA A 660 6.62 -28.75 -5.81
C ALA A 660 5.27 -28.06 -5.56
N VAL A 661 5.13 -27.44 -4.39
CA VAL A 661 3.97 -26.64 -3.98
C VAL A 661 4.47 -25.32 -3.42
N VAL A 662 3.97 -24.21 -3.96
CA VAL A 662 4.30 -22.87 -3.44
C VAL A 662 3.49 -22.64 -2.16
N GLN A 663 4.15 -22.15 -1.11
CA GLN A 663 3.49 -21.80 0.16
C GLN A 663 3.79 -20.34 0.53
N PRO A 664 2.80 -19.59 1.05
CA PRO A 664 2.96 -18.19 1.44
C PRO A 664 3.91 -17.98 2.64
#